data_AF-A0A951PYJ9-F1
#
_entry.id   AF-A0A951PYJ9-F1
#
_cell.length_a   1.000
_cell.length_b   1.000
_cell.length_c   1.000
_cell.angle_alpha   90.00
_cell.angle_beta   90.00
_cell.angle_gamma   90.00
#
_symmetry.space_group_name_H-M   'P 1'
#
loop_
_entity.id
_entity.type
_entity.pdbx_description
1 polymer ?
#
loop_
_entity_poly.entity_id
_entity_poly.type
_entity_poly.pdbx_seq_one_letter_code
_entity_poly.pdbx_strand_id
1 'polypeptide(L)'
;MMENHFTKISSYEQNGSSGGTTLPSQNFSWFAKEEQDWDLKQFLAVIKRRALVMVGVTSVVMSFVSYSTLQQKPVYQSSFQLLVESVNDDNNLGKVTTDANFNTKASLDYESQIQVLRSPELMAGIVKQLQSYYPGINYNYLIQNLLIRRLGTTKIIEVTYRSNDPNQIKVVLDLIAKYYLNYSLEKRQTKLRQGVQFVEKQLPSIKNRVDQLQKELQIFRQKYNFISPDTQGEQIQSQLQTLSNQRIAIDQQLALVRSNYKIMEGKEGELVALNSSPMYQQLVTQLRQLEVQISSELTRFQPENPAIQTLNDKKQNLLPLIQQEAQRVLGIKFAEITTQMQSLEVQSQELSKAEVQLDRQAKLLPVLSRKYTELQRDLQIATESLNRFLATRETLQIQVAQTELPWELIQGAFQPEYPISPNITRSLLLGFVASSILGIGISLLLEKLDNTYHSVAELKENIKLPILGILPLDKKVQLSRNLNLEQKSPKQKVPAKLLQGVSSSVENLQRQSASDRYYRQGKFWESLQMLYTNIQLLNSDHPINSLIISSALPGDGKSTVAFQLAQIATAMGKRVLLVDADLRRPQIHYLSDLNNLWGLSSLISTNMPPEQVIRKMPTMSNLSIITSGPVPPDPARLLSSDKMKHLMAYFHRTFDLVIYDVPPMVGLVDARMLAPYTDGMVLVVRLDKTDKSGLMQAQDSLKISPINVLGIVANGDQTQYKAYKNYYTYASSRS
;
A
#
# COMPACT_ATOMS: atom_id res chain seq x y z
N MET A 1 13.27 24.40 1.95
CA MET A 1 12.48 25.42 1.20
C MET A 1 11.01 25.09 1.42
N MET A 2 10.18 25.82 2.16
CA MET A 2 10.29 27.06 2.93
C MET A 2 9.49 26.86 4.23
N GLU A 3 10.08 27.24 5.36
CA GLU A 3 9.41 27.43 6.66
C GLU A 3 8.72 28.79 6.69
N ASN A 4 7.63 28.92 7.45
CA ASN A 4 7.07 30.22 7.83
C ASN A 4 6.89 30.28 9.36
N HIS A 5 7.81 31.00 10.00
CA HIS A 5 7.74 31.53 11.37
C HIS A 5 7.83 33.05 11.26
N PHE A 6 6.85 33.81 11.78
CA PHE A 6 7.03 35.21 12.25
C PHE A 6 5.94 35.50 13.30
N THR A 7 6.25 35.39 14.60
CA THR A 7 6.70 36.42 15.58
C THR A 7 5.63 37.36 16.16
N LYS A 8 5.59 37.31 17.49
CA LYS A 8 5.01 38.25 18.45
C LYS A 8 5.57 39.67 18.25
N ILE A 9 4.72 40.67 18.42
CA ILE A 9 5.12 42.04 18.74
C ILE A 9 4.49 42.39 20.09
N SER A 10 5.35 42.81 21.02
CA SER A 10 5.07 43.41 22.31
C SER A 10 5.45 44.88 22.21
N SER A 11 4.60 45.79 22.66
CA SER A 11 4.96 47.19 22.90
C SER A 11 4.36 47.66 24.22
N TYR A 12 5.24 48.12 25.09
CA TYR A 12 5.00 48.86 26.33
C TYR A 12 4.96 50.36 26.05
N GLU A 13 4.12 51.10 26.81
CA GLU A 13 4.22 52.51 27.28
C GLU A 13 2.80 53.13 27.36
N GLN A 14 2.39 54.03 28.26
CA GLN A 14 2.85 54.56 29.55
C GLN A 14 1.64 55.33 30.13
N ASN A 15 1.51 55.31 31.47
CA ASN A 15 0.77 56.19 32.39
C ASN A 15 -0.10 57.36 31.90
N GLY A 16 -1.31 57.43 32.49
CA GLY A 16 -2.06 58.67 32.72
C GLY A 16 -3.13 58.46 33.80
N SER A 17 -2.93 59.05 34.98
CA SER A 17 -3.86 59.01 36.11
C SER A 17 -4.90 60.14 36.04
N SER A 18 -6.16 59.82 36.28
CA SER A 18 -7.13 60.74 36.91
C SER A 18 -8.27 59.93 37.53
N GLY A 19 -8.53 60.20 38.80
CA GLY A 19 -9.58 59.54 39.58
C GLY A 19 -10.96 60.11 39.24
N GLY A 20 -11.94 59.21 39.17
CA GLY A 20 -13.35 59.54 39.04
C GLY A 20 -14.19 58.36 39.54
N THR A 21 -14.76 58.52 40.72
CA THR A 21 -15.71 57.62 41.38
C THR A 21 -16.93 57.39 40.47
N THR A 22 -17.12 56.16 39.99
CA THR A 22 -18.36 55.73 39.33
C THR A 22 -18.76 54.35 39.84
N LEU A 23 -20.06 54.22 40.09
CA LEU A 23 -20.78 53.04 40.59
C LEU A 23 -20.44 51.76 39.81
N PRO A 24 -20.50 50.57 40.42
CA PRO A 24 -20.27 49.34 39.67
C PRO A 24 -21.38 49.14 38.64
N SER A 25 -21.06 49.35 37.37
CA SER A 25 -21.90 49.00 36.24
C SER A 25 -22.08 47.48 36.18
N GLN A 26 -23.31 47.02 36.37
CA GLN A 26 -23.73 45.68 36.00
C GLN A 26 -23.53 45.50 34.48
N ASN A 27 -22.53 44.71 34.10
CA ASN A 27 -22.44 44.19 32.73
C ASN A 27 -23.46 43.06 32.58
N PHE A 28 -24.59 43.37 31.95
CA PHE A 28 -25.53 42.39 31.39
C PHE A 28 -24.89 41.73 30.16
N SER A 29 -24.32 40.53 30.33
CA SER A 29 -23.92 39.67 29.21
C SER A 29 -25.10 38.83 28.72
N TRP A 30 -25.76 39.29 27.67
CA TRP A 30 -26.60 38.44 26.83
C TRP A 30 -25.66 37.63 25.93
N PHE A 31 -25.75 36.29 25.98
CA PHE A 31 -24.93 35.29 25.26
C PHE A 31 -23.66 34.74 25.92
N ALA A 32 -23.68 34.44 27.21
CA ALA A 32 -22.90 33.31 27.72
C ALA A 32 -23.79 32.07 27.72
N LYS A 33 -23.75 31.29 26.64
CA LYS A 33 -24.27 29.92 26.65
C LYS A 33 -23.26 29.13 27.47
N GLU A 34 -23.58 28.81 28.72
CA GLU A 34 -22.77 27.91 29.54
C GLU A 34 -22.48 26.65 28.72
N GLU A 35 -21.21 26.42 28.40
CA GLU A 35 -20.75 25.13 27.91
C GLU A 35 -21.00 24.14 29.03
N GLN A 36 -22.12 23.44 28.91
CA GLN A 36 -22.50 22.36 29.80
C GLN A 36 -21.52 21.21 29.56
N ASP A 37 -20.45 21.18 30.35
CA ASP A 37 -19.47 20.11 30.36
C ASP A 37 -20.19 18.80 30.67
N TRP A 38 -20.27 17.91 29.68
CA TRP A 38 -20.95 16.63 29.82
C TRP A 38 -20.11 15.73 30.72
N ASP A 39 -20.52 15.60 31.99
CA ASP A 39 -19.94 14.60 32.89
C ASP A 39 -20.23 13.19 32.33
N LEU A 40 -19.20 12.33 32.26
CA LEU A 40 -19.30 10.93 31.83
C LEU A 40 -20.40 10.16 32.56
N LYS A 41 -20.70 10.55 33.81
CA LYS A 41 -21.82 9.99 34.59
C LYS A 41 -23.19 10.33 34.02
N GLN A 42 -23.37 11.53 33.48
CA GLN A 42 -24.61 11.95 32.82
C GLN A 42 -24.81 11.17 31.52
N PHE A 43 -23.75 10.98 30.72
CA PHE A 43 -23.80 10.18 29.50
C PHE A 43 -24.22 8.72 29.77
N LEU A 44 -23.67 8.09 30.80
CA LEU A 44 -24.08 6.75 31.23
C LEU A 44 -25.54 6.68 31.71
N ALA A 45 -26.04 7.74 32.34
CA ALA A 45 -27.44 7.82 32.75
C ALA A 45 -28.39 7.91 31.56
N VAL A 46 -28.04 8.71 30.54
CA VAL A 46 -28.80 8.78 29.27
C VAL A 46 -28.84 7.42 28.59
N ILE A 47 -27.68 6.76 28.48
CA ILE A 47 -27.58 5.42 27.89
C ILE A 47 -28.54 4.45 28.59
N LYS A 48 -28.60 4.48 29.92
CA LYS A 48 -29.46 3.58 30.68
C LYS A 48 -30.96 3.87 30.49
N ARG A 49 -31.35 5.15 30.41
CA ARG A 49 -32.75 5.56 30.25
C ARG A 49 -33.29 5.26 28.86
N ARG A 50 -32.45 5.45 27.83
CA ARG A 50 -32.81 5.30 26.42
C ARG A 50 -32.25 4.03 25.79
N ALA A 51 -31.80 3.07 26.60
CA ALA A 51 -31.22 1.79 26.15
C ALA A 51 -32.10 1.07 25.11
N LEU A 52 -33.41 1.05 25.33
CA LEU A 52 -34.37 0.42 24.42
C LEU A 52 -34.43 1.14 23.05
N VAL A 53 -34.31 2.47 23.03
CA VAL A 53 -34.30 3.25 21.78
C VAL A 53 -32.99 2.99 21.03
N MET A 54 -31.86 3.04 21.72
CA MET A 54 -30.56 2.78 21.11
C MET A 54 -30.50 1.38 20.50
N VAL A 55 -30.93 0.35 21.26
CA VAL A 55 -31.01 -1.02 20.76
C VAL A 55 -31.97 -1.11 19.58
N GLY A 56 -33.17 -0.51 19.67
CA GLY A 56 -34.15 -0.52 18.59
C GLY A 56 -33.62 0.09 17.29
N VAL A 57 -33.05 1.29 17.34
CA VAL A 57 -32.46 1.97 16.18
C VAL A 57 -31.30 1.15 15.61
N THR A 58 -30.41 0.66 16.48
CA THR A 58 -29.25 -0.14 16.06
C THR A 58 -29.71 -1.40 15.35
N SER A 59 -30.69 -2.13 15.90
CA SER A 59 -31.24 -3.35 15.29
C SER A 59 -31.91 -3.09 13.94
N VAL A 60 -32.67 -2.00 13.78
CA VAL A 60 -33.33 -1.67 12.50
C VAL A 60 -32.30 -1.35 11.42
N VAL A 61 -31.34 -0.47 11.72
CA VAL A 61 -30.29 -0.07 10.76
C VAL A 61 -29.39 -1.26 10.44
N MET A 62 -29.02 -2.06 11.44
CA MET A 62 -28.20 -3.26 11.23
C MET A 62 -28.92 -4.32 10.39
N SER A 63 -30.23 -4.49 10.59
CA SER A 63 -31.05 -5.41 9.76
C SER A 63 -31.09 -4.96 8.31
N PHE A 64 -31.23 -3.66 8.07
CA PHE A 64 -31.19 -3.09 6.72
C PHE A 64 -29.81 -3.26 6.06
N VAL A 65 -28.71 -2.96 6.76
CA VAL A 65 -27.34 -3.15 6.23
C VAL A 65 -27.07 -4.61 5.93
N SER A 66 -27.49 -5.53 6.81
CA SER A 66 -27.35 -6.97 6.63
C SER A 66 -28.12 -7.44 5.40
N TYR A 67 -29.39 -7.02 5.26
CA TYR A 67 -30.22 -7.33 4.10
C TYR A 67 -29.61 -6.80 2.79
N SER A 68 -29.18 -5.54 2.78
CA SER A 68 -28.56 -4.92 1.61
C SER A 68 -27.24 -5.58 1.22
N THR A 69 -26.44 -6.02 2.19
CA THR A 69 -25.15 -6.70 1.94
C THR A 69 -25.38 -8.10 1.37
N LEU A 70 -26.38 -8.83 1.87
CA LEU A 70 -26.71 -10.19 1.42
C LEU A 70 -27.35 -10.23 0.02
N GLN A 71 -27.98 -9.13 -0.42
CA GLN A 71 -28.56 -9.00 -1.77
C GLN A 71 -27.53 -8.64 -2.85
N GLN A 72 -26.32 -8.20 -2.48
CA GLN A 72 -25.29 -7.89 -3.46
C GLN A 72 -24.74 -9.16 -4.09
N LYS A 73 -24.65 -9.19 -5.42
CA LYS A 73 -24.11 -10.34 -6.13
C LYS A 73 -22.63 -10.57 -5.74
N PRO A 74 -22.24 -11.79 -5.36
CA PRO A 74 -20.85 -12.08 -5.01
C PRO A 74 -19.95 -11.85 -6.22
N VAL A 75 -18.80 -11.23 -6.00
CA VAL A 75 -17.75 -11.03 -7.00
C VAL A 75 -16.56 -11.88 -6.59
N TYR A 76 -16.13 -12.72 -7.50
CA TYR A 76 -14.99 -13.61 -7.36
C TYR A 76 -13.82 -13.07 -8.19
N GLN A 77 -12.60 -13.48 -7.82
CA GLN A 77 -11.39 -13.11 -8.53
C GLN A 77 -10.42 -14.30 -8.55
N SER A 78 -9.73 -14.49 -9.66
CA SER A 78 -8.58 -15.40 -9.76
C SER A 78 -7.52 -14.75 -10.64
N SER A 79 -6.31 -15.31 -10.61
CA SER A 79 -5.20 -14.88 -11.44
C SER A 79 -4.36 -16.06 -11.92
N PHE A 80 -3.61 -15.84 -12.99
CA PHE A 80 -2.49 -16.68 -13.37
C PHE A 80 -1.23 -15.84 -13.51
N GLN A 81 -0.08 -16.49 -13.42
CA GLN A 81 1.22 -15.84 -13.45
C GLN A 81 2.07 -16.40 -14.60
N LEU A 82 2.57 -15.50 -15.44
CA LEU A 82 3.48 -15.82 -16.53
C LEU A 82 4.88 -15.29 -16.24
N LEU A 83 5.88 -16.16 -16.33
CA LEU A 83 7.27 -15.76 -16.46
C LEU A 83 7.51 -15.30 -17.90
N VAL A 84 7.89 -14.04 -18.07
CA VAL A 84 8.13 -13.46 -19.39
C VAL A 84 9.63 -13.23 -19.58
N GLU A 85 10.22 -13.99 -20.49
CA GLU A 85 11.61 -13.78 -20.90
C GLU A 85 11.71 -12.83 -22.10
N SER A 86 12.87 -12.18 -22.21
CA SER A 86 13.16 -11.32 -23.36
C SER A 86 13.39 -12.18 -24.58
N VAL A 87 12.53 -12.04 -25.58
CA VAL A 87 12.75 -12.64 -26.91
C VAL A 87 14.06 -12.12 -27.55
N ASN A 88 14.65 -11.04 -27.00
CA ASN A 88 15.91 -10.47 -27.50
C ASN A 88 17.16 -11.06 -26.82
N ASP A 89 17.04 -11.88 -25.77
CA ASP A 89 18.22 -12.53 -25.14
C ASP A 89 18.79 -13.64 -26.04
N ASP A 90 18.00 -14.13 -27.01
CA ASP A 90 18.39 -15.05 -28.09
C ASP A 90 19.12 -14.35 -29.26
N ASN A 91 19.69 -13.15 -29.06
CA ASN A 91 20.34 -12.34 -30.11
C ASN A 91 21.68 -12.94 -30.60
N ASN A 92 21.62 -14.11 -31.25
CA ASN A 92 22.74 -14.69 -31.99
C ASN A 92 23.06 -13.90 -33.28
N LEU A 93 22.12 -13.10 -33.80
CA LEU A 93 22.33 -12.22 -34.97
C LEU A 93 23.37 -11.12 -34.69
N GLY A 94 23.43 -10.60 -33.46
CA GLY A 94 24.44 -9.61 -33.06
C GLY A 94 25.86 -10.18 -33.02
N LYS A 95 26.02 -11.50 -32.94
CA LYS A 95 27.34 -12.17 -33.02
C LYS A 95 27.85 -12.27 -34.47
N VAL A 96 26.99 -12.09 -35.47
CA VAL A 96 27.34 -12.17 -36.90
C VAL A 96 27.82 -10.83 -37.43
N THR A 97 27.35 -9.72 -36.85
CA THR A 97 27.80 -8.37 -37.17
C THR A 97 28.85 -7.94 -36.16
N THR A 98 30.11 -7.83 -36.55
CA THR A 98 31.25 -7.38 -35.72
C THR A 98 31.17 -5.90 -35.28
N ASP A 99 30.07 -5.20 -35.53
CA ASP A 99 29.88 -3.82 -35.08
C ASP A 99 29.53 -3.78 -33.59
N ALA A 100 30.59 -3.60 -32.79
CA ALA A 100 30.63 -3.64 -31.33
C ALA A 100 29.91 -2.48 -30.60
N ASN A 101 28.89 -1.84 -31.19
CA ASN A 101 28.22 -0.67 -30.58
C ASN A 101 26.72 -0.84 -30.29
N PHE A 102 26.11 -2.00 -30.53
CA PHE A 102 24.74 -2.29 -30.05
C PHE A 102 24.73 -2.79 -28.61
N ASN A 103 25.36 -2.04 -27.70
CA ASN A 103 25.32 -2.29 -26.26
C ASN A 103 24.17 -1.52 -25.58
N THR A 104 23.03 -1.40 -26.25
CA THR A 104 21.78 -1.05 -25.56
C THR A 104 21.35 -2.30 -24.79
N LYS A 105 21.56 -2.30 -23.46
CA LYS A 105 20.80 -3.14 -22.54
C LYS A 105 19.33 -2.99 -22.92
N ALA A 106 18.79 -3.94 -23.68
CA ALA A 106 17.39 -3.98 -24.04
C ALA A 106 16.62 -4.33 -22.76
N SER A 107 16.38 -3.34 -21.90
CA SER A 107 15.49 -3.50 -20.76
C SER A 107 14.14 -3.91 -21.30
N LEU A 108 13.65 -5.08 -20.89
CA LEU A 108 12.30 -5.54 -21.15
C LEU A 108 11.30 -4.43 -20.78
N ASP A 109 10.65 -3.84 -21.79
CA ASP A 109 9.59 -2.87 -21.58
C ASP A 109 8.27 -3.62 -21.35
N TYR A 110 8.05 -3.99 -20.10
CA TYR A 110 6.84 -4.67 -19.65
C TYR A 110 5.59 -3.83 -19.90
N GLU A 111 5.68 -2.50 -19.86
CA GLU A 111 4.52 -1.63 -20.11
C GLU A 111 4.06 -1.78 -21.56
N SER A 112 4.99 -1.72 -22.52
CA SER A 112 4.68 -1.99 -23.93
C SER A 112 4.11 -3.40 -24.14
N GLN A 113 4.66 -4.42 -23.47
CA GLN A 113 4.13 -5.78 -23.58
C GLN A 113 2.71 -5.89 -23.02
N ILE A 114 2.43 -5.27 -21.87
CA ILE A 114 1.10 -5.25 -21.26
C ILE A 114 0.09 -4.57 -22.19
N GLN A 115 0.46 -3.49 -22.88
CA GLN A 115 -0.40 -2.84 -23.87
C GLN A 115 -0.69 -3.76 -25.06
N VAL A 116 0.31 -4.49 -25.56
CA VAL A 116 0.12 -5.48 -26.63
C VAL A 116 -0.80 -6.61 -26.19
N LEU A 117 -0.66 -7.11 -24.96
CA LEU A 117 -1.55 -8.12 -24.39
C LEU A 117 -2.99 -7.63 -24.28
N ARG A 118 -3.21 -6.32 -24.08
CA ARG A 118 -4.55 -5.70 -24.07
C ARG A 118 -5.07 -5.32 -25.47
N SER A 119 -4.27 -5.49 -26.51
CA SER A 119 -4.62 -5.03 -27.85
C SER A 119 -5.88 -5.73 -28.39
N PRO A 120 -6.72 -5.02 -29.17
CA PRO A 120 -7.91 -5.61 -29.79
C PRO A 120 -7.58 -6.80 -30.70
N GLU A 121 -6.44 -6.77 -31.39
CA GLU A 121 -6.02 -7.81 -32.32
C GLU A 121 -5.80 -9.15 -31.61
N LEU A 122 -5.03 -9.15 -30.51
CA LEU A 122 -4.77 -10.35 -29.73
C LEU A 122 -6.05 -10.84 -29.01
N MET A 123 -6.86 -9.91 -28.52
CA MET A 123 -8.08 -10.22 -27.77
C MET A 123 -9.24 -10.68 -28.67
N ALA A 124 -9.25 -10.36 -29.97
CA ALA A 124 -10.36 -10.70 -30.87
C ALA A 124 -10.63 -12.21 -30.92
N GLY A 125 -9.57 -13.03 -31.02
CA GLY A 125 -9.70 -14.49 -31.01
C GLY A 125 -10.26 -15.03 -29.70
N ILE A 126 -9.76 -14.50 -28.58
CA ILE A 126 -10.22 -14.84 -27.23
C ILE A 126 -11.70 -14.49 -27.06
N VAL A 127 -12.09 -13.26 -27.39
CA VAL A 127 -13.48 -12.76 -27.29
C VAL A 127 -14.41 -13.60 -28.16
N LYS A 128 -14.04 -13.88 -29.41
CA LYS A 128 -14.85 -14.70 -30.32
C LYS A 128 -15.12 -16.09 -29.75
N GLN A 129 -14.12 -16.72 -29.14
CA GLN A 129 -14.28 -18.04 -28.52
C GLN A 129 -15.06 -17.99 -27.20
N LEU A 130 -14.88 -16.94 -26.39
CA LEU A 130 -15.64 -16.74 -25.16
C LEU A 130 -17.12 -16.44 -25.41
N GLN A 131 -17.46 -15.71 -26.48
CA GLN A 131 -18.84 -15.38 -26.83
C GLN A 131 -19.70 -16.62 -27.09
N SER A 132 -19.11 -17.71 -27.57
CA SER A 132 -19.82 -18.99 -27.75
C SER A 132 -20.32 -19.59 -26.44
N TYR A 133 -19.60 -19.36 -25.33
CA TYR A 133 -19.97 -19.86 -24.00
C TYR A 133 -20.68 -18.79 -23.16
N TYR A 134 -20.34 -17.52 -23.37
CA TYR A 134 -20.78 -16.37 -22.59
C TYR A 134 -21.09 -15.16 -23.51
N PRO A 135 -22.31 -15.04 -24.04
CA PRO A 135 -22.68 -14.03 -25.04
C PRO A 135 -22.47 -12.57 -24.59
N GLY A 136 -22.48 -12.32 -23.27
CA GLY A 136 -22.26 -11.00 -22.69
C GLY A 136 -20.80 -10.52 -22.68
N ILE A 137 -19.83 -11.41 -22.95
CA ILE A 137 -18.41 -11.04 -22.97
C ILE A 137 -18.07 -10.44 -24.33
N ASN A 138 -18.03 -9.12 -24.42
CA ASN A 138 -17.39 -8.40 -25.52
C ASN A 138 -16.01 -7.87 -25.10
N TYR A 139 -15.26 -7.29 -26.04
CA TYR A 139 -13.92 -6.76 -25.76
C TYR A 139 -13.90 -5.76 -24.59
N ASN A 140 -14.84 -4.81 -24.56
CA ASN A 140 -14.91 -3.79 -23.52
C ASN A 140 -15.20 -4.40 -22.14
N TYR A 141 -16.15 -5.34 -22.08
CA TYR A 141 -16.48 -6.08 -20.86
C TYR A 141 -15.27 -6.88 -20.35
N LEU A 142 -14.56 -7.56 -21.25
CA LEU A 142 -13.36 -8.33 -20.90
C LEU A 142 -12.27 -7.42 -20.32
N ILE A 143 -11.88 -6.36 -21.02
CA ILE A 143 -10.79 -5.46 -20.60
C ILE A 143 -11.12 -4.69 -19.33
N GLN A 144 -12.39 -4.31 -19.10
CA GLN A 144 -12.80 -3.65 -17.86
C GLN A 144 -12.64 -4.56 -16.64
N ASN A 145 -12.88 -5.86 -16.80
CA ASN A 145 -12.78 -6.86 -15.72
C ASN A 145 -11.42 -7.57 -15.67
N LEU A 146 -10.52 -7.28 -16.62
CA LEU A 146 -9.19 -7.87 -16.75
C LEU A 146 -8.11 -6.86 -16.34
N LEU A 147 -7.36 -7.21 -15.30
CA LEU A 147 -6.22 -6.44 -14.82
C LEU A 147 -4.93 -7.21 -15.12
N ILE A 148 -4.02 -6.58 -15.85
CA ILE A 148 -2.70 -7.13 -16.19
C ILE A 148 -1.67 -6.22 -15.55
N ARG A 149 -0.80 -6.77 -14.72
CA ARG A 149 0.25 -6.01 -14.03
C ARG A 149 1.52 -6.83 -13.88
N ARG A 150 2.65 -6.14 -13.74
CA ARG A 150 3.91 -6.74 -13.34
C ARG A 150 3.95 -6.93 -11.82
N LEU A 151 4.46 -8.07 -11.36
CA LEU A 151 4.70 -8.30 -9.93
C LEU A 151 6.03 -7.65 -9.51
N GLY A 152 5.97 -6.40 -9.04
CA GLY A 152 7.15 -5.65 -8.58
C GLY A 152 8.19 -5.47 -9.68
N THR A 153 9.46 -5.76 -9.36
CA THR A 153 10.60 -5.71 -10.31
C THR A 153 10.92 -7.08 -10.92
N THR A 154 10.06 -8.08 -10.75
CA THR A 154 10.28 -9.45 -11.27
C THR A 154 10.04 -9.54 -12.78
N LYS A 155 10.33 -10.69 -13.38
CA LYS A 155 9.95 -11.01 -14.77
C LYS A 155 8.52 -11.56 -14.90
N ILE A 156 7.71 -11.43 -13.86
CA ILE A 156 6.41 -12.09 -13.77
C ILE A 156 5.29 -11.10 -14.08
N ILE A 157 4.42 -11.47 -15.02
CA ILE A 157 3.17 -10.79 -15.31
C ILE A 157 2.03 -11.56 -14.64
N GLU A 158 1.27 -10.87 -13.80
CA GLU A 158 0.04 -11.38 -13.21
C GLU A 158 -1.16 -10.87 -14.01
N VAL A 159 -1.99 -11.81 -14.46
CA VAL A 159 -3.24 -11.54 -15.16
C VAL A 159 -4.40 -11.94 -14.26
N THR A 160 -5.22 -10.98 -13.89
CA THR A 160 -6.33 -11.11 -12.94
C THR A 160 -7.65 -10.85 -13.64
N TYR A 161 -8.65 -11.68 -13.39
CA TYR A 161 -10.00 -11.48 -13.92
C TYR A 161 -11.06 -11.54 -12.80
N ARG A 162 -12.07 -10.68 -12.91
CA ARG A 162 -13.18 -10.56 -11.95
C ARG A 162 -14.51 -10.89 -12.60
N SER A 163 -15.34 -11.70 -11.93
CA SER A 163 -16.70 -12.00 -12.38
C SER A 163 -17.58 -12.47 -11.23
N ASN A 164 -18.90 -12.48 -11.45
CA ASN A 164 -19.88 -13.06 -10.55
C ASN A 164 -19.99 -14.59 -10.65
N ASP A 165 -19.45 -15.19 -11.72
CA ASP A 165 -19.45 -16.65 -11.93
C ASP A 165 -18.02 -17.21 -11.76
N PRO A 166 -17.76 -18.04 -10.73
CA PRO A 166 -16.43 -18.61 -10.49
C PRO A 166 -15.97 -19.57 -11.61
N ASN A 167 -16.90 -20.27 -12.28
CA ASN A 167 -16.56 -21.14 -13.41
C ASN A 167 -16.07 -20.31 -14.62
N GLN A 168 -16.78 -19.22 -14.91
CA GLN A 168 -16.41 -18.29 -15.98
C GLN A 168 -14.99 -17.76 -15.79
N ILE A 169 -14.59 -17.42 -14.56
CA ILE A 169 -13.24 -16.89 -14.28
C ILE A 169 -12.16 -17.86 -14.73
N LYS A 170 -12.27 -19.13 -14.34
CA LYS A 170 -11.29 -20.15 -14.70
C LYS A 170 -11.22 -20.34 -16.22
N VAL A 171 -12.38 -20.46 -16.89
CA VAL A 171 -12.46 -20.62 -18.35
C VAL A 171 -11.82 -19.43 -19.08
N VAL A 172 -12.14 -18.20 -18.66
CA VAL A 172 -11.60 -16.98 -19.25
C VAL A 172 -10.08 -16.93 -19.09
N LEU A 173 -9.58 -17.14 -17.87
CA LEU A 173 -8.14 -17.05 -17.59
C LEU A 173 -7.33 -18.18 -18.24
N ASP A 174 -7.82 -19.43 -18.23
CA ASP A 174 -7.17 -20.56 -18.90
C ASP A 174 -7.10 -20.32 -20.42
N LEU A 175 -8.16 -19.74 -21.00
CA LEU A 175 -8.16 -19.38 -22.42
C LEU A 175 -7.18 -18.26 -22.72
N ILE A 176 -7.18 -17.18 -21.93
CA ILE A 176 -6.23 -16.07 -22.09
C ILE A 176 -4.79 -16.59 -21.96
N ALA A 177 -4.48 -17.39 -20.95
CA ALA A 177 -3.17 -17.98 -20.74
C ALA A 177 -2.73 -18.78 -21.98
N LYS A 178 -3.60 -19.65 -22.50
CA LYS A 178 -3.32 -20.43 -23.72
C LYS A 178 -3.03 -19.54 -24.93
N TYR A 179 -3.84 -18.50 -25.15
CA TYR A 179 -3.62 -17.56 -26.26
C TYR A 179 -2.33 -16.75 -26.10
N TYR A 180 -1.97 -16.35 -24.88
CA TYR A 180 -0.73 -15.62 -24.60
C TYR A 180 0.50 -16.49 -24.87
N LEU A 181 0.49 -17.75 -24.42
CA LEU A 181 1.55 -18.73 -24.69
C LEU A 181 1.69 -19.01 -26.20
N ASN A 182 0.57 -19.15 -26.91
CA ASN A 182 0.60 -19.36 -28.36
C ASN A 182 1.11 -18.12 -29.10
N TYR A 183 0.67 -16.92 -28.71
CA TYR A 183 1.12 -15.66 -29.29
C TYR A 183 2.62 -15.45 -29.11
N SER A 184 3.16 -15.75 -27.92
CA SER A 184 4.60 -15.59 -27.66
C SER A 184 5.44 -16.56 -28.51
N LEU A 185 4.98 -17.82 -28.64
CA LEU A 185 5.59 -18.81 -29.51
C LEU A 185 5.55 -18.36 -30.98
N GLU A 186 4.38 -17.95 -31.49
CA GLU A 186 4.22 -17.49 -32.87
C GLU A 186 5.10 -16.28 -33.16
N LYS A 187 5.17 -15.32 -32.22
CA LYS A 187 6.01 -14.13 -32.36
C LYS A 187 7.49 -14.49 -32.37
N ARG A 188 7.95 -15.41 -31.52
CA ARG A 188 9.33 -15.92 -31.53
C ARG A 188 9.64 -16.63 -32.85
N GLN A 189 8.79 -17.56 -33.28
CA GLN A 189 8.96 -18.25 -34.55
C GLN A 189 9.00 -17.28 -35.74
N THR A 190 8.15 -16.25 -35.75
CA THR A 190 8.15 -15.22 -36.79
C THR A 190 9.47 -14.45 -36.82
N LYS A 191 9.97 -14.00 -35.66
CA LYS A 191 11.27 -13.32 -35.56
C LYS A 191 12.42 -14.22 -36.02
N LEU A 192 12.43 -15.48 -35.59
CA LEU A 192 13.46 -16.44 -35.99
C LEU A 192 13.41 -16.73 -37.51
N ARG A 193 12.21 -16.90 -38.09
CA ARG A 193 12.03 -17.05 -39.55
C ARG A 193 12.51 -15.81 -40.31
N GLN A 194 12.24 -14.61 -39.81
CA GLN A 194 12.79 -13.37 -40.39
C GLN A 194 14.33 -13.35 -40.31
N GLY A 195 14.92 -13.82 -39.22
CA GLY A 195 16.36 -14.00 -39.07
C GLY A 195 16.95 -14.99 -40.08
N VAL A 196 16.31 -16.16 -40.27
CA VAL A 196 16.70 -17.15 -41.30
C VAL A 196 16.62 -16.51 -42.69
N GLN A 197 15.53 -15.82 -43.01
CA GLN A 197 15.35 -15.16 -44.31
C GLN A 197 16.41 -14.09 -44.57
N PHE A 198 16.82 -13.34 -43.53
CA PHE A 198 17.93 -12.38 -43.63
C PHE A 198 19.25 -13.10 -43.99
N VAL A 199 19.60 -14.18 -43.27
CA VAL A 199 20.81 -14.97 -43.52
C VAL A 199 20.79 -15.60 -44.91
N GLU A 200 19.67 -16.19 -45.32
CA GLU A 200 19.48 -16.79 -46.65
C GLU A 200 19.61 -15.77 -47.78
N LYS A 201 19.16 -14.52 -47.59
CA LYS A 201 19.33 -13.46 -48.57
C LYS A 201 20.80 -13.02 -48.75
N GLN A 202 21.61 -13.13 -47.71
CA GLN A 202 23.04 -12.74 -47.75
C GLN A 202 23.96 -13.85 -48.26
N LEU A 203 23.62 -15.13 -48.01
CA LEU A 203 24.43 -16.28 -48.38
C LEU A 203 24.88 -16.32 -49.86
N PRO A 204 24.02 -16.03 -50.87
CA PRO A 204 24.44 -16.01 -52.27
C PRO A 204 25.55 -15.01 -52.56
N SER A 205 25.50 -13.81 -51.95
CA SER A 205 26.51 -12.78 -52.14
C SER A 205 27.86 -13.21 -51.57
N ILE A 206 27.86 -13.80 -50.37
CA ILE A 206 29.08 -14.28 -49.71
C ILE A 206 29.67 -15.47 -50.47
N LYS A 207 28.81 -16.41 -50.90
CA LYS A 207 29.22 -17.56 -51.73
C LYS A 207 29.85 -17.10 -53.04
N ASN A 208 29.21 -16.19 -53.77
CA ASN A 208 29.75 -15.63 -55.00
C ASN A 208 31.11 -14.95 -54.77
N ARG A 209 31.30 -14.28 -53.63
CA ARG A 209 32.58 -13.66 -53.28
C ARG A 209 33.68 -14.70 -53.07
N VAL A 210 33.38 -15.82 -52.38
CA VAL A 210 34.30 -16.95 -52.23
C VAL A 210 34.64 -17.55 -53.59
N ASP A 211 33.62 -17.86 -54.41
CA ASP A 211 33.81 -18.44 -55.75
C ASP A 211 34.65 -17.52 -56.65
N GLN A 212 34.43 -16.21 -56.59
CA GLN A 212 35.21 -15.22 -57.31
C GLN A 212 36.67 -15.19 -56.84
N LEU A 213 36.92 -15.15 -55.53
CA LEU A 213 38.29 -15.12 -54.98
C LEU A 213 39.06 -16.42 -55.27
N GLN A 214 38.38 -17.57 -55.21
CA GLN A 214 38.95 -18.85 -55.63
C GLN A 214 39.33 -18.83 -57.11
N LYS A 215 38.46 -18.31 -57.97
CA LYS A 215 38.73 -18.17 -59.41
C LYS A 215 39.88 -17.19 -59.68
N GLU A 216 39.92 -16.05 -59.00
CA GLU A 216 41.00 -15.07 -59.10
C GLU A 216 42.34 -15.68 -58.67
N LEU A 217 42.37 -16.44 -57.57
CA LEU A 217 43.56 -17.16 -57.11
C LEU A 217 43.99 -18.24 -58.10
N GLN A 218 43.04 -18.98 -58.69
CA GLN A 218 43.32 -19.98 -59.71
C GLN A 218 43.91 -19.35 -60.97
N ILE A 219 43.28 -18.29 -61.50
CA ILE A 219 43.76 -17.54 -62.67
C ILE A 219 45.16 -16.97 -62.37
N PHE A 220 45.39 -16.46 -61.16
CA PHE A 220 46.69 -15.94 -60.75
C PHE A 220 47.77 -17.03 -60.76
N ARG A 221 47.50 -18.21 -60.17
CA ARG A 221 48.40 -19.37 -60.21
C ARG A 221 48.69 -19.84 -61.64
N GLN A 222 47.67 -19.89 -62.50
CA GLN A 222 47.81 -20.27 -63.92
C GLN A 222 48.61 -19.25 -64.72
N LYS A 223 48.40 -17.95 -64.49
CA LYS A 223 49.08 -16.87 -65.22
C LYS A 223 50.59 -16.84 -64.94
N TYR A 224 50.98 -17.15 -63.72
CA TYR A 224 52.37 -17.08 -63.27
C TYR A 224 53.03 -18.46 -63.06
N ASN A 225 52.32 -19.56 -63.40
CA ASN A 225 52.81 -20.94 -63.38
C ASN A 225 53.47 -21.36 -62.05
N PHE A 226 52.81 -21.12 -60.92
CA PHE A 226 53.26 -21.62 -59.62
C PHE A 226 52.13 -22.11 -58.74
N ILE A 227 52.48 -22.99 -57.79
CA ILE A 227 51.58 -23.51 -56.75
C ILE A 227 51.59 -22.56 -55.54
N SER A 228 52.79 -22.22 -55.06
CA SER A 228 53.03 -21.14 -54.09
C SER A 228 54.28 -20.32 -54.49
N PRO A 229 54.25 -18.99 -54.35
CA PRO A 229 55.41 -18.14 -54.62
C PRO A 229 56.63 -18.48 -53.77
N ASP A 230 56.42 -18.92 -52.53
CA ASP A 230 57.52 -19.18 -51.59
C ASP A 230 58.36 -20.38 -52.02
N THR A 231 57.73 -21.47 -52.45
CA THR A 231 58.44 -22.67 -52.93
C THR A 231 59.22 -22.38 -54.21
N GLN A 232 58.66 -21.56 -55.12
CA GLN A 232 59.35 -21.16 -56.33
C GLN A 232 60.49 -20.18 -56.05
N GLY A 233 60.33 -19.30 -55.05
CA GLY A 233 61.37 -18.38 -54.58
C GLY A 233 62.58 -19.11 -54.03
N GLU A 234 62.37 -20.13 -53.19
CA GLU A 234 63.44 -20.98 -52.66
C GLU A 234 64.18 -21.73 -53.78
N GLN A 235 63.46 -22.25 -54.77
CA GLN A 235 64.05 -22.91 -55.93
C GLN A 235 64.93 -21.95 -56.75
N ILE A 236 64.42 -20.77 -57.09
CA ILE A 236 65.16 -19.76 -57.86
C ILE A 236 66.39 -19.29 -57.08
N GLN A 237 66.26 -19.05 -55.77
CA GLN A 237 67.38 -18.65 -54.93
C GLN A 237 68.47 -19.74 -54.88
N SER A 238 68.09 -21.02 -54.78
CA SER A 238 69.05 -22.14 -54.80
C SER A 238 69.76 -22.31 -56.15
N GLN A 239 69.05 -22.10 -57.26
CA GLN A 239 69.62 -22.11 -58.60
C GLN A 239 70.58 -20.94 -58.81
N LEU A 240 70.19 -19.74 -58.37
CA LEU A 240 71.02 -18.54 -58.45
C LEU A 240 72.28 -18.69 -57.61
N GLN A 241 72.20 -19.29 -56.42
CA GLN A 241 73.37 -19.60 -55.60
C GLN A 241 74.30 -20.62 -56.29
N THR A 242 73.73 -21.64 -56.94
CA THR A 242 74.49 -22.67 -57.66
C THR A 242 75.23 -22.08 -58.86
N LEU A 243 74.54 -21.27 -59.67
CA LEU A 243 75.15 -20.57 -60.80
C LEU A 243 76.21 -19.57 -60.33
N SER A 244 75.91 -18.79 -59.28
CA SER A 244 76.87 -17.86 -58.68
C SER A 244 78.14 -18.58 -58.24
N ASN A 245 78.02 -19.75 -57.60
CA ASN A 245 79.17 -20.53 -57.19
C ASN A 245 79.95 -21.08 -58.40
N GLN A 246 79.26 -21.55 -59.44
CA GLN A 246 79.89 -22.01 -60.69
C GLN A 246 80.64 -20.86 -61.40
N ARG A 247 80.03 -19.67 -61.51
CA ARG A 247 80.64 -18.49 -62.13
C ARG A 247 81.87 -18.05 -61.36
N ILE A 248 81.79 -17.98 -60.02
CA ILE A 248 82.94 -17.66 -59.16
C ILE A 248 84.08 -18.65 -59.39
N ALA A 249 83.80 -19.95 -59.49
CA ALA A 249 84.82 -20.95 -59.76
C ALA A 249 85.48 -20.78 -61.15
N ILE A 250 84.69 -20.47 -62.19
CA ILE A 250 85.22 -20.18 -63.54
C ILE A 250 86.03 -18.88 -63.54
N ASP A 251 85.55 -17.83 -62.87
CA ASP A 251 86.25 -16.54 -62.78
C ASP A 251 87.60 -16.70 -62.06
N GLN A 252 87.69 -17.57 -61.05
CA GLN A 252 88.95 -17.95 -60.40
C GLN A 252 89.89 -18.65 -61.39
N GLN A 253 89.40 -19.62 -62.16
CA GLN A 253 90.21 -20.30 -63.19
C GLN A 253 90.67 -19.31 -64.28
N LEU A 254 89.80 -18.43 -64.73
CA LEU A 254 90.11 -17.39 -65.72
C LEU A 254 91.17 -16.42 -65.18
N ALA A 255 91.09 -16.04 -63.91
CA ALA A 255 92.11 -15.21 -63.26
C ALA A 255 93.48 -15.91 -63.22
N LEU A 256 93.52 -17.22 -62.92
CA LEU A 256 94.75 -18.02 -62.97
C LEU A 256 95.32 -18.11 -64.40
N VAL A 257 94.49 -18.39 -65.41
CA VAL A 257 94.91 -18.47 -66.82
C VAL A 257 95.41 -17.12 -67.32
N ARG A 258 94.73 -16.01 -66.98
CA ARG A 258 95.18 -14.64 -67.27
C ARG A 258 96.52 -14.31 -66.61
N SER A 259 96.73 -14.76 -65.38
CA SER A 259 98.02 -14.63 -64.69
C SER A 259 99.12 -15.42 -65.41
N ASN A 260 98.85 -16.68 -65.78
CA ASN A 260 99.81 -17.52 -66.50
C ASN A 260 100.16 -16.95 -67.88
N TYR A 261 99.18 -16.41 -68.61
CA TYR A 261 99.41 -15.70 -69.87
C TYR A 261 100.37 -14.51 -69.69
N LYS A 262 100.14 -13.67 -68.68
CA LYS A 262 101.03 -12.54 -68.35
C LYS A 262 102.45 -12.97 -67.96
N ILE A 263 102.58 -14.07 -67.21
CA ILE A 263 103.89 -14.63 -66.86
C ILE A 263 104.61 -15.14 -68.11
N MET A 264 103.88 -15.77 -69.04
CA MET A 264 104.43 -16.25 -70.31
C MET A 264 104.83 -15.16 -71.30
N GLU A 265 104.22 -13.98 -71.22
CA GLU A 265 104.66 -12.78 -71.97
C GLU A 265 106.02 -12.25 -71.46
N GLY A 266 106.43 -12.64 -70.25
CA GLY A 266 107.74 -12.31 -69.68
C GLY A 266 108.85 -13.29 -70.11
N LYS A 267 110.10 -12.80 -70.14
CA LYS A 267 111.30 -13.58 -70.52
C LYS A 267 111.48 -14.88 -69.70
N GLU A 268 111.04 -14.90 -68.44
CA GLU A 268 111.11 -16.08 -67.57
C GLU A 268 110.09 -17.15 -67.95
N GLY A 269 108.87 -16.76 -68.36
CA GLY A 269 107.82 -17.69 -68.77
C GLY A 269 108.06 -18.29 -70.16
N GLU A 270 108.66 -17.53 -71.08
CA GLU A 270 109.14 -18.05 -72.37
C GLU A 270 110.14 -19.20 -72.16
N LEU A 271 111.09 -19.05 -71.24
CA LEU A 271 112.06 -20.10 -70.91
C LEU A 271 111.38 -21.38 -70.36
N VAL A 272 110.37 -21.25 -69.50
CA VAL A 272 109.61 -22.39 -68.96
C VAL A 272 108.85 -23.13 -70.06
N ALA A 273 108.20 -22.40 -70.97
CA ALA A 273 107.48 -22.99 -72.09
C ALA A 273 108.43 -23.69 -73.08
N LEU A 274 109.59 -23.09 -73.37
CA LEU A 274 110.60 -23.67 -74.25
C LEU A 274 111.25 -24.93 -73.65
N ASN A 275 111.53 -24.92 -72.35
CA ASN A 275 112.03 -26.09 -71.63
C ASN A 275 111.02 -27.24 -71.57
N SER A 276 109.74 -27.01 -71.87
CA SER A 276 108.74 -28.09 -71.93
C SER A 276 108.76 -28.90 -73.24
N SER A 277 109.46 -28.43 -74.29
CA SER A 277 109.58 -29.14 -75.58
C SER A 277 110.80 -30.06 -75.60
N PRO A 278 110.63 -31.39 -75.74
CA PRO A 278 111.74 -32.33 -75.86
C PRO A 278 112.64 -32.04 -77.08
N MET A 279 112.05 -31.57 -78.18
CA MET A 279 112.78 -31.25 -79.41
C MET A 279 113.63 -29.99 -79.23
N TYR A 280 113.10 -28.96 -78.57
CA TYR A 280 113.87 -27.76 -78.23
C TYR A 280 115.06 -28.10 -77.32
N GLN A 281 114.83 -28.94 -76.29
CA GLN A 281 115.90 -29.42 -75.41
C GLN A 281 116.96 -30.24 -76.16
N GLN A 282 116.57 -31.07 -77.12
CA GLN A 282 117.50 -31.83 -77.96
C GLN A 282 118.36 -30.91 -78.82
N LEU A 283 117.77 -29.90 -79.48
CA LEU A 283 118.51 -28.95 -80.30
C LEU A 283 119.45 -28.07 -79.45
N VAL A 284 119.02 -27.62 -78.27
CA VAL A 284 119.88 -26.90 -77.32
C VAL A 284 121.03 -27.79 -76.82
N THR A 285 120.77 -29.07 -76.57
CA THR A 285 121.80 -30.04 -76.18
C THR A 285 122.80 -30.27 -77.31
N GLN A 286 122.33 -30.38 -78.56
CA GLN A 286 123.18 -30.49 -79.75
C GLN A 286 124.02 -29.22 -79.95
N LEU A 287 123.43 -28.03 -79.77
CA LEU A 287 124.17 -26.77 -79.81
C LEU A 287 125.26 -26.74 -78.74
N ARG A 288 124.94 -27.12 -77.50
CA ARG A 288 125.92 -27.20 -76.41
C ARG A 288 127.04 -28.20 -76.70
N GLN A 289 126.72 -29.37 -77.25
CA GLN A 289 127.72 -30.36 -77.66
C GLN A 289 128.60 -29.81 -78.79
N LEU A 290 128.02 -29.11 -79.75
CA LEU A 290 128.73 -28.49 -80.86
C LEU A 290 129.63 -27.34 -80.37
N GLU A 291 129.19 -26.54 -79.40
CA GLU A 291 130.01 -25.50 -78.75
C GLU A 291 131.17 -26.08 -77.95
N VAL A 292 130.97 -27.21 -77.26
CA VAL A 292 132.05 -27.96 -76.62
C VAL A 292 133.03 -28.47 -77.67
N GLN A 293 132.56 -29.00 -78.79
CA GLN A 293 133.41 -29.47 -79.90
C GLN A 293 134.22 -28.33 -80.53
N ILE A 294 133.56 -27.21 -80.87
CA ILE A 294 134.21 -25.99 -81.38
C ILE A 294 135.29 -25.52 -80.40
N SER A 295 134.94 -25.43 -79.11
CA SER A 295 135.89 -25.00 -78.07
C SER A 295 137.10 -25.93 -77.97
N SER A 296 136.89 -27.25 -78.11
CA SER A 296 137.97 -28.24 -78.08
C SER A 296 138.89 -28.17 -79.30
N GLU A 297 138.34 -27.93 -80.49
CA GLU A 297 139.11 -27.82 -81.74
C GLU A 297 139.84 -26.47 -81.84
N LEU A 298 139.28 -25.39 -81.28
CA LEU A 298 139.92 -24.07 -81.21
C LEU A 298 141.20 -24.05 -80.34
N THR A 299 141.36 -25.02 -79.43
CA THR A 299 142.62 -25.21 -78.69
C THR A 299 143.78 -25.66 -79.59
N ARG A 300 143.47 -26.24 -80.76
CA ARG A 300 144.44 -26.82 -81.69
C ARG A 300 144.55 -26.05 -83.01
N PHE A 301 143.47 -25.41 -83.42
CA PHE A 301 143.37 -24.73 -84.70
C PHE A 301 142.97 -23.26 -84.53
N GLN A 302 143.52 -22.38 -85.37
CA GLN A 302 143.11 -20.98 -85.42
C GLN A 302 141.68 -20.84 -85.97
N PRO A 303 140.96 -19.74 -85.64
CA PRO A 303 139.54 -19.56 -86.01
C PRO A 303 139.24 -19.66 -87.51
N GLU A 304 140.23 -19.42 -88.36
CA GLU A 304 140.13 -19.40 -89.82
C GLU A 304 140.30 -20.78 -90.48
N ASN A 305 140.54 -21.84 -89.69
CA ASN A 305 140.73 -23.19 -90.20
C ASN A 305 139.43 -23.77 -90.80
N PRO A 306 139.48 -24.44 -91.97
CA PRO A 306 138.31 -25.07 -92.60
C PRO A 306 137.50 -25.99 -91.66
N ALA A 307 138.15 -26.70 -90.74
CA ALA A 307 137.47 -27.56 -89.78
C ALA A 307 136.62 -26.76 -88.77
N ILE A 308 137.13 -25.63 -88.26
CA ILE A 308 136.39 -24.72 -87.38
C ILE A 308 135.27 -24.01 -88.13
N GLN A 309 135.52 -23.57 -89.37
CA GLN A 309 134.49 -22.99 -90.23
C GLN A 309 133.33 -23.96 -90.44
N THR A 310 133.59 -25.24 -90.73
CA THR A 310 132.51 -26.22 -90.90
C THR A 310 131.67 -26.44 -89.64
N LEU A 311 132.28 -26.36 -88.45
CA LEU A 311 131.54 -26.45 -87.18
C LEU A 311 130.76 -25.16 -86.89
N ASN A 312 131.33 -24.00 -87.22
CA ASN A 312 130.63 -22.72 -87.15
C ASN A 312 129.46 -22.65 -88.13
N ASP A 313 129.61 -23.17 -89.35
CA ASP A 313 128.53 -23.28 -90.34
C ASP A 313 127.42 -24.22 -89.82
N LYS A 314 127.78 -25.37 -89.22
CA LYS A 314 126.82 -26.25 -88.53
C LYS A 314 126.10 -25.52 -87.40
N LYS A 315 126.80 -24.72 -86.59
CA LYS A 315 126.21 -23.90 -85.52
C LYS A 315 125.27 -22.85 -86.11
N GLN A 316 125.70 -22.14 -87.15
CA GLN A 316 124.95 -21.08 -87.80
C GLN A 316 123.72 -21.60 -88.54
N ASN A 317 123.74 -22.84 -89.02
CA ASN A 317 122.58 -23.56 -89.56
C ASN A 317 121.65 -24.11 -88.46
N LEU A 318 122.17 -24.43 -87.26
CA LEU A 318 121.38 -24.94 -86.14
C LEU A 318 120.64 -23.84 -85.38
N LEU A 319 121.23 -22.64 -85.27
CA LEU A 319 120.60 -21.46 -84.65
C LEU A 319 119.20 -21.12 -85.20
N PRO A 320 118.97 -21.01 -86.53
CA PRO A 320 117.63 -20.73 -87.06
C PRO A 320 116.65 -21.88 -86.81
N LEU A 321 117.10 -23.14 -86.74
CA LEU A 321 116.24 -24.29 -86.40
C LEU A 321 115.78 -24.23 -84.93
N ILE A 322 116.67 -23.85 -84.01
CA ILE A 322 116.32 -23.61 -82.60
C ILE A 322 115.32 -22.46 -82.48
N GLN A 323 115.55 -21.37 -83.22
CA GLN A 323 114.66 -20.20 -83.20
C GLN A 323 113.28 -20.52 -83.80
N GLN A 324 113.23 -21.31 -84.89
CA GLN A 324 111.98 -21.76 -85.50
C GLN A 324 111.22 -22.70 -84.56
N GLU A 325 111.90 -23.63 -83.90
CA GLU A 325 111.28 -24.52 -82.91
C GLU A 325 110.80 -23.73 -81.68
N ALA A 326 111.56 -22.73 -81.24
CA ALA A 326 111.15 -21.83 -80.16
C ALA A 326 109.85 -21.07 -80.50
N GLN A 327 109.79 -20.47 -81.68
CA GLN A 327 108.60 -19.76 -82.15
C GLN A 327 107.41 -20.70 -82.34
N ARG A 328 107.64 -21.94 -82.83
CA ARG A 328 106.58 -22.94 -82.97
C ARG A 328 106.00 -23.35 -81.63
N VAL A 329 106.84 -23.66 -80.64
CA VAL A 329 106.41 -24.09 -79.29
C VAL A 329 105.69 -22.95 -78.57
N LEU A 330 106.25 -21.74 -78.60
CA LEU A 330 105.61 -20.56 -78.01
C LEU A 330 104.28 -20.25 -78.70
N GLY A 331 104.23 -20.28 -80.03
CA GLY A 331 103.00 -20.06 -80.80
C GLY A 331 101.89 -21.06 -80.47
N ILE A 332 102.22 -22.35 -80.34
CA ILE A 332 101.26 -23.39 -79.93
C ILE A 332 100.77 -23.14 -78.50
N LYS A 333 101.67 -22.83 -77.56
CA LYS A 333 101.31 -22.61 -76.15
C LYS A 333 100.51 -21.33 -75.93
N PHE A 334 100.83 -20.23 -76.62
CA PHE A 334 100.03 -19.02 -76.61
C PHE A 334 98.65 -19.25 -77.22
N ALA A 335 98.56 -20.01 -78.33
CA ALA A 335 97.27 -20.38 -78.92
C ALA A 335 96.43 -21.26 -77.96
N GLU A 336 97.05 -22.22 -77.28
CA GLU A 336 96.40 -23.09 -76.28
C GLU A 336 95.81 -22.27 -75.12
N ILE A 337 96.61 -21.38 -74.53
CA ILE A 337 96.18 -20.52 -73.41
C ILE A 337 95.13 -19.51 -73.85
N THR A 338 95.26 -18.92 -75.04
CA THR A 338 94.28 -17.97 -75.57
C THR A 338 92.94 -18.66 -75.83
N THR A 339 92.96 -19.88 -76.37
CA THR A 339 91.75 -20.68 -76.59
C THR A 339 91.09 -21.06 -75.26
N GLN A 340 91.89 -21.48 -74.28
CA GLN A 340 91.40 -21.78 -72.93
C GLN A 340 90.81 -20.53 -72.25
N MET A 341 91.48 -19.38 -72.36
CA MET A 341 91.01 -18.10 -71.82
C MET A 341 89.69 -17.68 -72.47
N GLN A 342 89.59 -17.73 -73.79
CA GLN A 342 88.37 -17.38 -74.53
C GLN A 342 87.21 -18.32 -74.16
N SER A 343 87.46 -19.63 -74.05
CA SER A 343 86.40 -20.58 -73.67
C SER A 343 85.88 -20.34 -72.24
N LEU A 344 86.76 -20.09 -71.27
CA LEU A 344 86.37 -19.76 -69.89
C LEU A 344 85.67 -18.40 -69.81
N GLU A 345 86.10 -17.41 -70.60
CA GLU A 345 85.47 -16.10 -70.67
C GLU A 345 84.05 -16.18 -71.25
N VAL A 346 83.86 -16.96 -72.32
CA VAL A 346 82.53 -17.23 -72.89
C VAL A 346 81.64 -17.94 -71.86
N GLN A 347 82.16 -18.96 -71.17
CA GLN A 347 81.40 -19.67 -70.13
C GLN A 347 80.99 -18.75 -68.97
N SER A 348 81.90 -17.90 -68.47
CA SER A 348 81.59 -16.91 -67.43
C SER A 348 80.52 -15.92 -67.89
N GLN A 349 80.60 -15.43 -69.13
CA GLN A 349 79.59 -14.53 -69.71
C GLN A 349 78.21 -15.20 -69.83
N GLU A 350 78.14 -16.46 -70.27
CA GLU A 350 76.88 -17.19 -70.37
C GLU A 350 76.27 -17.45 -68.99
N LEU A 351 77.08 -17.83 -67.99
CA LEU A 351 76.61 -17.96 -66.60
C LEU A 351 76.12 -16.62 -66.03
N SER A 352 76.85 -15.52 -66.28
CA SER A 352 76.45 -14.17 -65.87
C SER A 352 75.11 -13.75 -66.50
N LYS A 353 74.91 -14.03 -67.80
CA LYS A 353 73.61 -13.80 -68.46
C LYS A 353 72.49 -14.61 -67.82
N ALA A 354 72.73 -15.90 -67.52
CA ALA A 354 71.76 -16.77 -66.87
C ALA A 354 71.41 -16.27 -65.44
N GLU A 355 72.41 -15.85 -64.66
CA GLU A 355 72.20 -15.25 -63.34
C GLU A 355 71.40 -13.95 -63.40
N VAL A 356 71.71 -13.04 -64.33
CA VAL A 356 70.95 -11.79 -64.48
C VAL A 356 69.49 -12.07 -64.86
N GLN A 357 69.24 -13.10 -65.68
CA GLN A 357 67.88 -13.52 -66.02
C GLN A 357 67.14 -14.06 -64.80
N LEU A 358 67.77 -14.92 -64.00
CA LEU A 358 67.18 -15.45 -62.77
C LEU A 358 67.01 -14.39 -61.68
N ASP A 359 67.95 -13.45 -61.54
CA ASP A 359 67.86 -12.31 -60.60
C ASP A 359 66.65 -11.42 -60.91
N ARG A 360 66.37 -11.18 -62.20
CA ARG A 360 65.16 -10.45 -62.61
C ARG A 360 63.88 -11.20 -62.21
N GLN A 361 63.86 -12.53 -62.36
CA GLN A 361 62.72 -13.34 -61.92
C GLN A 361 62.60 -13.30 -60.39
N ALA A 362 63.71 -13.44 -59.66
CA ALA A 362 63.78 -13.35 -58.20
C ALA A 362 63.24 -12.01 -57.66
N LYS A 363 63.53 -10.89 -58.34
CA LYS A 363 63.03 -9.56 -57.97
C LYS A 363 61.53 -9.38 -58.13
N LEU A 364 60.88 -10.14 -59.02
CA LEU A 364 59.42 -10.08 -59.22
C LEU A 364 58.65 -10.92 -58.19
N LEU A 365 59.28 -11.95 -57.61
CA LEU A 365 58.64 -12.87 -56.67
C LEU A 365 58.04 -12.20 -55.42
N PRO A 366 58.69 -11.24 -54.73
CA PRO A 366 58.09 -10.60 -53.56
C PRO A 366 56.77 -9.89 -53.84
N VAL A 367 56.63 -9.28 -55.03
CA VAL A 367 55.39 -8.60 -55.44
C VAL A 367 54.28 -9.62 -55.69
N LEU A 368 54.62 -10.75 -56.33
CA LEU A 368 53.68 -11.85 -56.57
C LEU A 368 53.29 -12.54 -55.26
N SER A 369 54.23 -12.74 -54.33
CA SER A 369 53.99 -13.29 -52.99
C SER A 369 53.05 -12.41 -52.18
N ARG A 370 53.25 -11.09 -52.17
CA ARG A 370 52.32 -10.17 -51.50
C ARG A 370 50.89 -10.29 -52.04
N LYS A 371 50.72 -10.28 -53.37
CA LYS A 371 49.39 -10.37 -54.00
C LYS A 371 48.74 -11.74 -53.80
N TYR A 372 49.53 -12.81 -53.83
CA TYR A 372 49.08 -14.16 -53.49
C TYR A 372 48.54 -14.23 -52.06
N THR A 373 49.32 -13.72 -51.09
CA THR A 373 48.94 -13.71 -49.67
C THR A 373 47.72 -12.83 -49.41
N GLU A 374 47.58 -11.70 -50.12
CA GLU A 374 46.38 -10.86 -50.08
C GLU A 374 45.14 -11.63 -50.54
N LEU A 375 45.19 -12.27 -51.72
CA LEU A 375 44.09 -13.10 -52.23
C LEU A 375 43.76 -14.27 -51.30
N GLN A 376 44.78 -14.92 -50.73
CA GLN A 376 44.60 -16.02 -49.79
C GLN A 376 43.93 -15.53 -48.48
N ARG A 377 44.35 -14.38 -47.95
CA ARG A 377 43.74 -13.78 -46.76
C ARG A 377 42.29 -13.39 -47.02
N ASP A 378 42.02 -12.74 -48.14
CA ASP A 378 40.66 -12.33 -48.51
C ASP A 378 39.76 -13.55 -48.72
N LEU A 379 40.28 -14.61 -49.34
CA LEU A 379 39.58 -15.88 -49.49
C LEU A 379 39.29 -16.52 -48.13
N GLN A 380 40.25 -16.51 -47.20
CA GLN A 380 40.07 -17.01 -45.85
C GLN A 380 38.97 -16.23 -45.11
N ILE A 381 39.02 -14.90 -45.14
CA ILE A 381 38.00 -14.04 -44.50
C ILE A 381 36.61 -14.31 -45.09
N ALA A 382 36.51 -14.41 -46.42
CA ALA A 382 35.25 -14.70 -47.10
C ALA A 382 34.72 -16.10 -46.75
N THR A 383 35.60 -17.09 -46.64
CA THR A 383 35.26 -18.48 -46.27
C THR A 383 34.82 -18.57 -44.81
N GLU A 384 35.52 -17.91 -43.89
CA GLU A 384 35.12 -17.84 -42.48
C GLU A 384 33.77 -17.14 -42.33
N SER A 385 33.55 -16.05 -43.06
CA SER A 385 32.25 -15.37 -43.10
C SER A 385 31.15 -16.31 -43.60
N LEU A 386 31.38 -17.03 -44.71
CA LEU A 386 30.44 -18.03 -45.24
C LEU A 386 30.10 -19.09 -44.19
N ASN A 387 31.11 -19.65 -43.52
CA ASN A 387 30.92 -20.68 -42.50
C ASN A 387 30.12 -20.14 -41.29
N ARG A 388 30.40 -18.91 -40.84
CA ARG A 388 29.62 -18.27 -39.76
C ARG A 388 28.15 -18.09 -40.15
N PHE A 389 27.87 -17.64 -41.38
CA PHE A 389 26.49 -17.49 -41.86
C PHE A 389 25.79 -18.84 -42.02
N LEU A 390 26.47 -19.87 -42.52
CA LEU A 390 25.91 -21.22 -42.63
C LEU A 390 25.58 -21.81 -41.24
N ALA A 391 26.50 -21.71 -40.28
CA ALA A 391 26.28 -22.16 -38.90
C ALA A 391 25.15 -21.37 -38.20
N THR A 392 25.06 -20.06 -38.46
CA THR A 392 23.95 -19.23 -37.96
C THR A 392 22.62 -19.68 -38.55
N ARG A 393 22.57 -19.96 -39.86
CA ARG A 393 21.36 -20.47 -40.52
C ARG A 393 20.89 -21.76 -39.87
N GLU A 394 21.80 -22.71 -39.67
CA GLU A 394 21.50 -24.01 -39.06
C GLU A 394 20.99 -23.86 -37.62
N THR A 395 21.67 -23.04 -36.82
CA THR A 395 21.26 -22.74 -35.43
C THR A 395 19.86 -22.13 -35.38
N LEU A 396 19.58 -21.13 -36.22
CA LEU A 396 18.26 -20.50 -36.29
C LEU A 396 17.18 -21.48 -36.78
N GLN A 397 17.48 -22.34 -37.75
CA GLN A 397 16.56 -23.37 -38.23
C GLN A 397 16.22 -24.39 -37.13
N ILE A 398 17.21 -24.82 -36.33
CA ILE A 398 16.97 -25.68 -35.16
C ILE A 398 16.08 -24.97 -34.14
N GLN A 399 16.33 -23.69 -33.85
CA GLN A 399 15.52 -22.91 -32.91
C GLN A 399 14.09 -22.66 -33.41
N VAL A 400 13.88 -22.52 -34.73
CA VAL A 400 12.52 -22.45 -35.31
C VAL A 400 11.80 -23.78 -35.13
N ALA A 401 12.51 -24.91 -35.23
CA ALA A 401 11.95 -26.25 -35.05
C ALA A 401 11.69 -26.60 -33.57
N GLN A 402 12.40 -25.99 -32.64
CA GLN A 402 12.14 -26.10 -31.20
C GLN A 402 10.79 -25.43 -30.85
N THR A 403 9.95 -26.15 -30.13
CA THR A 403 8.62 -25.69 -29.69
C THR A 403 8.61 -25.22 -28.24
N GLU A 404 9.77 -24.84 -27.69
CA GLU A 404 9.87 -24.34 -26.32
C GLU A 404 9.13 -23.01 -26.19
N LEU A 405 8.21 -22.96 -25.23
CA LEU A 405 7.40 -21.78 -24.95
C LEU A 405 8.29 -20.68 -24.35
N PRO A 406 8.35 -19.48 -24.96
CA PRO A 406 9.18 -18.38 -24.44
C PRO A 406 8.66 -17.84 -23.11
N TRP A 407 7.37 -18.02 -22.86
CA TRP A 407 6.72 -17.65 -21.61
C TRP A 407 6.31 -18.92 -20.89
N GLU A 408 6.56 -18.96 -19.59
CA GLU A 408 6.24 -20.12 -18.76
C GLU A 408 5.09 -19.79 -17.81
N LEU A 409 4.14 -20.70 -17.70
CA LEU A 409 3.04 -20.58 -16.76
C LEU A 409 3.50 -21.06 -15.38
N ILE A 410 3.86 -20.13 -14.49
CA ILE A 410 4.29 -20.44 -13.12
C ILE A 410 3.11 -20.95 -12.31
N GLN A 411 1.99 -20.25 -12.40
CA GLN A 411 0.76 -20.56 -11.67
C GLN A 411 -0.41 -20.43 -12.62
N GLY A 412 -1.12 -21.55 -12.84
CA GLY A 412 -2.37 -21.57 -13.60
C GLY A 412 -3.55 -20.97 -12.83
N ALA A 413 -4.60 -20.60 -13.57
CA ALA A 413 -5.81 -20.08 -12.94
C ALA A 413 -6.55 -21.20 -12.19
N PHE A 414 -6.96 -20.90 -10.97
CA PHE A 414 -7.80 -21.78 -10.16
C PHE A 414 -9.22 -21.22 -10.05
N GLN A 415 -10.17 -22.09 -9.74
CA GLN A 415 -11.54 -21.67 -9.48
C GLN A 415 -11.64 -21.12 -8.05
N PRO A 416 -12.03 -19.86 -7.85
CA PRO A 416 -12.12 -19.26 -6.53
C PRO A 416 -13.32 -19.83 -5.75
N GLU A 417 -13.07 -20.32 -4.53
CA GLU A 417 -14.10 -20.88 -3.64
C GLU A 417 -14.91 -19.79 -2.92
N TYR A 418 -14.26 -18.66 -2.58
CA TYR A 418 -14.86 -17.58 -1.79
C TYR A 418 -14.89 -16.26 -2.57
N PRO A 419 -15.97 -15.47 -2.47
CA PRO A 419 -16.03 -14.16 -3.10
C PRO A 419 -15.15 -13.14 -2.37
N ILE A 420 -14.56 -12.23 -3.13
CA ILE A 420 -13.78 -11.10 -2.58
C ILE A 420 -14.67 -9.93 -2.15
N SER A 421 -15.89 -9.86 -2.70
CA SER A 421 -16.86 -8.80 -2.42
C SER A 421 -18.30 -9.32 -2.52
N PRO A 422 -19.23 -8.87 -1.67
CA PRO A 422 -19.00 -8.01 -0.51
C PRO A 422 -18.28 -8.77 0.60
N ASN A 423 -17.34 -8.11 1.27
CA ASN A 423 -16.75 -8.66 2.49
C ASN A 423 -17.79 -8.52 3.61
N ILE A 424 -18.52 -9.61 3.88
CA ILE A 424 -19.65 -9.65 4.80
C ILE A 424 -19.22 -9.18 6.20
N THR A 425 -18.09 -9.69 6.70
CA THR A 425 -17.62 -9.35 8.05
C THR A 425 -17.26 -7.86 8.16
N ARG A 426 -16.55 -7.30 7.18
CA ARG A 426 -16.22 -5.87 7.15
C ARG A 426 -17.46 -5.00 7.05
N SER A 427 -18.42 -5.37 6.20
CA SER A 427 -19.64 -4.58 5.97
C SER A 427 -20.56 -4.59 7.20
N LEU A 428 -20.67 -5.72 7.87
CA LEU A 428 -21.42 -5.84 9.13
C LEU A 428 -20.73 -5.08 10.28
N LEU A 429 -19.40 -5.13 10.39
CA LEU A 429 -18.67 -4.36 11.40
C LEU A 429 -18.85 -2.84 11.19
N LEU A 430 -18.70 -2.36 9.96
CA LEU A 430 -18.95 -0.96 9.63
C LEU A 430 -20.42 -0.56 9.87
N GLY A 431 -21.37 -1.44 9.52
CA GLY A 431 -22.79 -1.27 9.79
C GLY A 431 -23.10 -1.17 11.28
N PHE A 432 -22.49 -2.02 12.10
CA PHE A 432 -22.64 -1.99 13.56
C PHE A 432 -22.12 -0.69 14.18
N VAL A 433 -20.94 -0.22 13.75
CA VAL A 433 -20.38 1.05 14.22
C VAL A 433 -21.28 2.22 13.82
N ALA A 434 -21.67 2.31 12.55
CA ALA A 434 -22.52 3.39 12.05
C ALA A 434 -23.91 3.40 12.73
N SER A 435 -24.52 2.22 12.92
CA SER A 435 -25.81 2.09 13.58
C SER A 435 -25.76 2.42 15.08
N SER A 436 -24.66 2.09 15.76
CA SER A 436 -24.45 2.47 17.17
C SER A 436 -24.33 3.98 17.34
N ILE A 437 -23.57 4.65 16.45
CA ILE A 437 -23.44 6.12 16.46
C ILE A 437 -24.80 6.78 16.24
N LEU A 438 -25.57 6.31 15.26
CA LEU A 438 -26.93 6.82 15.02
C LEU A 438 -27.87 6.56 16.20
N GLY A 439 -27.79 5.37 16.81
CA GLY A 439 -28.56 5.02 18.00
C GLY A 439 -28.28 5.98 19.17
N ILE A 440 -27.00 6.25 19.44
CA ILE A 440 -26.58 7.23 20.46
C ILE A 440 -27.08 8.63 20.09
N GLY A 441 -26.92 9.05 18.83
CA GLY A 441 -27.35 10.37 18.35
C GLY A 441 -28.85 10.62 18.54
N ILE A 442 -29.70 9.65 18.14
CA ILE A 442 -31.16 9.74 18.32
C ILE A 442 -31.52 9.72 19.81
N SER A 443 -30.83 8.91 20.61
CA SER A 443 -31.02 8.87 22.06
C SER A 443 -30.74 10.22 22.73
N LEU A 444 -29.64 10.89 22.35
CA LEU A 444 -29.30 12.21 22.87
C LEU A 444 -30.29 13.29 22.42
N LEU A 445 -30.79 13.21 21.18
CA LEU A 445 -31.83 14.12 20.69
C LEU A 445 -33.13 13.96 21.49
N LEU A 446 -33.57 12.73 21.75
CA LEU A 446 -34.75 12.48 22.58
C LEU A 446 -34.56 12.92 24.03
N GLU A 447 -33.34 12.79 24.57
CA GLU A 447 -33.03 13.28 25.91
C GLU A 447 -33.09 14.80 26.00
N LYS A 448 -32.59 15.50 24.98
CA LYS A 448 -32.64 16.97 24.93
C LYS A 448 -34.08 17.51 24.79
N LEU A 449 -34.99 16.71 24.24
CA LEU A 449 -36.41 17.03 24.15
C LEU A 449 -37.17 16.72 25.45
N ASP A 450 -36.57 16.01 26.41
CA ASP A 450 -37.16 15.74 27.73
C ASP A 450 -36.96 16.94 28.65
N ASN A 451 -38.06 17.58 29.06
CA ASN A 451 -38.04 18.82 29.84
C ASN A 451 -38.41 18.61 31.32
N THR A 452 -38.18 17.42 31.87
CA THR A 452 -38.53 17.08 33.26
C THR A 452 -37.31 17.02 34.18
N TYR A 453 -37.51 17.13 35.51
CA TYR A 453 -36.44 16.94 36.50
C TYR A 453 -36.33 15.45 36.87
N HIS A 454 -35.17 14.85 36.63
CA HIS A 454 -34.93 13.41 36.86
C HIS A 454 -34.22 13.11 38.17
N SER A 455 -33.65 14.12 38.83
CA SER A 455 -32.87 13.96 40.05
C SER A 455 -33.13 15.10 41.03
N VAL A 456 -33.05 14.79 42.32
CA VAL A 456 -33.11 15.79 43.39
C VAL A 456 -31.93 16.78 43.29
N ALA A 457 -30.77 16.34 42.81
CA ALA A 457 -29.61 17.22 42.62
C ALA A 457 -29.89 18.29 41.56
N GLU A 458 -30.48 17.89 40.44
CA GLU A 458 -30.90 18.78 39.35
C GLU A 458 -32.00 19.76 39.82
N LEU A 459 -32.90 19.29 40.68
CA LEU A 459 -33.91 20.13 41.32
C LEU A 459 -33.29 21.16 42.28
N LYS A 460 -32.26 20.77 43.05
CA LYS A 460 -31.58 21.64 44.01
C LYS A 460 -30.75 22.74 43.33
N GLU A 461 -30.12 22.41 42.21
CA GLU A 461 -29.26 23.34 41.46
C GLU A 461 -30.08 24.44 40.78
N ASN A 462 -31.27 24.09 40.28
CA ASN A 462 -32.12 25.01 39.51
C ASN A 462 -33.13 25.79 40.36
N ILE A 463 -33.26 25.50 41.65
CA ILE A 463 -34.25 26.14 42.53
C ILE A 463 -33.60 26.72 43.78
N LYS A 464 -33.87 28.00 44.05
CA LYS A 464 -33.33 28.75 45.21
C LYS A 464 -34.09 28.52 46.52
N LEU A 465 -34.86 27.44 46.63
CA LEU A 465 -35.64 27.10 47.84
C LEU A 465 -35.04 25.87 48.53
N PRO A 466 -35.07 25.80 49.87
CA PRO A 466 -34.57 24.62 50.59
C PRO A 466 -35.43 23.40 50.31
N ILE A 467 -34.80 22.23 50.18
CA ILE A 467 -35.51 20.96 50.05
C ILE A 467 -35.78 20.42 51.46
N LEU A 468 -37.05 20.35 51.84
CA LEU A 468 -37.49 19.94 53.17
C LEU A 468 -37.61 18.43 53.32
N GLY A 469 -37.79 17.72 52.22
CA GLY A 469 -37.91 16.26 52.23
C GLY A 469 -37.91 15.67 50.83
N ILE A 470 -37.48 14.41 50.75
CA ILE A 470 -37.48 13.61 49.53
C ILE A 470 -38.36 12.39 49.80
N LEU A 471 -39.45 12.26 49.06
CA LEU A 471 -40.40 11.16 49.21
C LEU A 471 -40.18 10.12 48.11
N PRO A 472 -39.95 8.84 48.44
CA PRO A 472 -39.73 7.80 47.44
C PRO A 472 -41.01 7.47 46.68
N LEU A 473 -40.88 7.04 45.42
CA LEU A 473 -42.03 6.62 44.61
C LEU A 473 -42.61 5.28 45.09
N ASP A 474 -43.79 5.29 45.73
CA ASP A 474 -44.56 4.08 46.00
C ASP A 474 -45.63 3.83 44.92
N LYS A 475 -45.40 2.82 44.07
CA LYS A 475 -46.32 2.44 42.99
C LYS A 475 -47.66 1.87 43.50
N LYS A 476 -47.79 1.42 44.77
CA LYS A 476 -49.05 0.83 45.27
C LYS A 476 -50.06 1.82 45.86
N VAL A 477 -49.65 3.02 46.30
CA VAL A 477 -50.59 4.11 46.63
C VAL A 477 -51.38 4.57 45.37
N GLN A 478 -50.84 4.32 44.18
CA GLN A 478 -51.54 4.53 42.90
C GLN A 478 -52.41 3.33 42.46
N LEU A 479 -52.03 2.09 42.79
CA LEU A 479 -52.74 0.86 42.33
C LEU A 479 -54.04 0.56 43.09
N SER A 480 -54.18 0.99 44.36
CA SER A 480 -55.45 0.84 45.10
C SER A 480 -56.60 1.65 44.47
N ARG A 481 -56.30 2.62 43.59
CA ARG A 481 -57.28 3.46 42.90
C ARG A 481 -57.90 2.80 41.66
N ASN A 482 -57.20 1.87 41.01
CA ASN A 482 -57.65 1.25 39.75
C ASN A 482 -58.34 -0.10 39.93
N LEU A 483 -58.16 -0.79 41.06
CA LEU A 483 -58.70 -2.15 41.27
C LEU A 483 -60.20 -2.18 41.62
N ASN A 484 -60.80 -1.06 42.02
CA ASN A 484 -62.24 -1.00 42.35
C ASN A 484 -63.13 -0.60 41.16
N LEU A 485 -62.58 -0.33 39.98
CA LEU A 485 -63.34 0.13 38.81
C LEU A 485 -63.56 -0.94 37.73
N GLU A 486 -62.91 -2.11 37.79
CA GLU A 486 -63.04 -3.16 36.76
C GLU A 486 -63.06 -4.59 37.33
N GLN A 487 -64.12 -4.97 38.05
CA GLN A 487 -64.39 -6.39 38.31
C GLN A 487 -65.81 -6.78 37.91
N LYS A 488 -65.98 -7.12 36.62
CA LYS A 488 -67.02 -8.04 36.13
C LYS A 488 -66.49 -8.89 34.95
N SER A 489 -65.92 -10.06 35.28
CA SER A 489 -65.86 -11.35 34.53
C SER A 489 -65.23 -11.39 33.12
N PRO A 490 -64.84 -12.56 32.52
CA PRO A 490 -65.01 -13.96 32.95
C PRO A 490 -63.78 -14.90 32.83
N LYS A 491 -64.00 -16.09 33.38
CA LYS A 491 -63.29 -17.37 33.31
C LYS A 491 -62.69 -17.73 31.93
N GLN A 492 -61.42 -18.14 31.90
CA GLN A 492 -60.96 -19.18 30.98
C GLN A 492 -59.88 -20.05 31.63
N LYS A 493 -60.08 -21.36 31.54
CA LYS A 493 -59.26 -22.43 32.11
C LYS A 493 -58.03 -22.65 31.24
N VAL A 494 -56.84 -22.68 31.84
CA VAL A 494 -55.62 -23.20 31.21
C VAL A 494 -55.38 -24.64 31.72
N PRO A 495 -54.95 -25.59 30.87
CA PRO A 495 -54.81 -27.01 31.24
C PRO A 495 -53.68 -27.25 32.24
N ALA A 496 -53.93 -28.11 33.23
CA ALA A 496 -53.04 -28.43 34.35
C ALA A 496 -51.78 -29.25 34.01
N LYS A 497 -51.31 -29.27 32.76
CA LYS A 497 -50.14 -30.07 32.33
C LYS A 497 -48.87 -29.26 32.01
N LEU A 498 -48.86 -27.96 32.35
CA LEU A 498 -47.68 -27.08 32.24
C LEU A 498 -47.18 -26.54 33.60
N LEU A 499 -47.70 -27.04 34.73
CA LEU A 499 -47.38 -26.54 36.08
C LEU A 499 -46.60 -27.52 36.96
N GLN A 500 -45.72 -28.34 36.38
CA GLN A 500 -44.81 -29.19 37.17
C GLN A 500 -43.34 -28.71 37.19
N GLY A 501 -43.04 -27.55 36.60
CA GLY A 501 -41.69 -26.96 36.59
C GLY A 501 -41.54 -25.62 37.33
N VAL A 502 -42.58 -25.10 37.98
CA VAL A 502 -42.62 -23.69 38.45
C VAL A 502 -42.83 -23.57 39.98
N SER A 503 -42.90 -24.68 40.70
CA SER A 503 -43.25 -24.72 42.13
C SER A 503 -42.19 -24.11 43.05
N SER A 504 -40.90 -24.18 42.70
CA SER A 504 -39.81 -23.63 43.51
C SER A 504 -39.51 -22.15 43.25
N SER A 505 -39.99 -21.61 42.12
CA SER A 505 -39.80 -20.19 41.76
C SER A 505 -40.91 -19.31 42.32
N VAL A 506 -42.12 -19.84 42.53
CA VAL A 506 -43.28 -19.08 43.05
C VAL A 506 -43.20 -18.87 44.57
N GLU A 507 -42.67 -19.83 45.33
CA GLU A 507 -42.54 -19.72 46.79
C GLU A 507 -41.46 -18.69 47.19
N ASN A 508 -40.36 -18.61 46.41
CA ASN A 508 -39.33 -17.58 46.58
C ASN A 508 -39.82 -16.17 46.18
N LEU A 509 -40.65 -16.05 45.14
CA LEU A 509 -41.28 -14.78 44.75
C LEU A 509 -42.28 -14.27 45.80
N GLN A 510 -42.98 -15.15 46.51
CA GLN A 510 -43.92 -14.76 47.58
C GLN A 510 -43.21 -14.31 48.87
N ARG A 511 -42.12 -14.97 49.29
CA ARG A 511 -41.33 -14.55 50.46
C ARG A 511 -40.57 -13.24 50.21
N GLN A 512 -40.06 -13.05 48.99
CA GLN A 512 -39.39 -11.80 48.58
C GLN A 512 -40.36 -10.62 48.45
N SER A 513 -41.66 -10.87 48.28
CA SER A 513 -42.71 -9.84 48.19
C SER A 513 -43.28 -9.38 49.54
N ALA A 514 -43.01 -10.09 50.63
CA ALA A 514 -43.50 -9.76 51.97
C ALA A 514 -42.52 -8.83 52.71
N SER A 515 -41.21 -9.12 52.65
CA SER A 515 -40.15 -8.25 53.17
C SER A 515 -40.14 -6.89 52.45
N ASP A 516 -40.15 -6.90 51.11
CA ASP A 516 -40.17 -5.67 50.29
C ASP A 516 -41.36 -4.74 50.59
N ARG A 517 -42.49 -5.29 51.05
CA ARG A 517 -43.67 -4.51 51.45
C ARG A 517 -43.48 -3.82 52.80
N TYR A 518 -42.96 -4.54 53.78
CA TYR A 518 -42.67 -4.00 55.12
C TYR A 518 -41.59 -2.89 55.04
N TYR A 519 -40.54 -3.11 54.24
CA TYR A 519 -39.46 -2.15 54.00
C TYR A 519 -39.89 -0.90 53.22
N ARG A 520 -40.78 -1.01 52.22
CA ARG A 520 -41.28 0.14 51.46
C ARG A 520 -42.14 1.08 52.31
N GLN A 521 -43.01 0.50 53.14
CA GLN A 521 -43.88 1.28 54.02
C GLN A 521 -43.09 1.98 55.14
N GLY A 522 -42.05 1.31 55.67
CA GLY A 522 -41.11 1.91 56.63
C GLY A 522 -40.35 3.12 56.08
N LYS A 523 -39.75 3.01 54.88
CA LYS A 523 -38.95 4.10 54.32
C LYS A 523 -39.78 5.33 53.93
N PHE A 524 -40.95 5.12 53.33
CA PHE A 524 -41.84 6.23 52.98
C PHE A 524 -42.32 6.97 54.25
N TRP A 525 -42.60 6.22 55.31
CA TRP A 525 -42.95 6.76 56.62
C TRP A 525 -41.77 7.51 57.27
N GLU A 526 -40.55 6.96 57.26
CA GLU A 526 -39.32 7.62 57.73
C GLU A 526 -39.06 8.93 56.98
N SER A 527 -39.19 8.94 55.65
CA SER A 527 -39.04 10.16 54.84
C SER A 527 -40.07 11.24 55.21
N LEU A 528 -41.30 10.85 55.55
CA LEU A 528 -42.34 11.78 56.02
C LEU A 528 -42.10 12.26 57.46
N GLN A 529 -41.60 11.40 58.34
CA GLN A 529 -41.18 11.79 59.69
C GLN A 529 -40.05 12.82 59.60
N MET A 530 -39.05 12.57 58.75
CA MET A 530 -37.98 13.53 58.48
C MET A 530 -38.51 14.84 57.92
N LEU A 531 -39.46 14.80 56.98
CA LEU A 531 -40.11 16.01 56.46
C LEU A 531 -40.80 16.80 57.57
N TYR A 532 -41.60 16.14 58.41
CA TYR A 532 -42.29 16.80 59.51
C TYR A 532 -41.32 17.40 60.54
N THR A 533 -40.28 16.67 60.92
CA THR A 533 -39.22 17.15 61.81
C THR A 533 -38.49 18.35 61.21
N ASN A 534 -38.15 18.31 59.92
CA ASN A 534 -37.50 19.43 59.23
C ASN A 534 -38.40 20.67 59.24
N ILE A 535 -39.71 20.52 58.99
CA ILE A 535 -40.67 21.64 59.07
C ILE A 535 -40.68 22.24 60.48
N GLN A 536 -40.72 21.42 61.53
CA GLN A 536 -40.67 21.87 62.92
C GLN A 536 -39.36 22.65 63.25
N LEU A 537 -38.23 22.26 62.67
CA LEU A 537 -36.92 22.87 62.91
C LEU A 537 -36.67 24.17 62.12
N LEU A 538 -37.53 24.53 61.15
CA LEU A 538 -37.34 25.75 60.35
C LEU A 538 -37.49 27.04 61.18
N ASN A 539 -38.30 27.02 62.23
CA ASN A 539 -38.49 28.15 63.14
C ASN A 539 -38.47 27.66 64.60
N SER A 540 -37.32 27.79 65.26
CA SER A 540 -37.15 27.39 66.66
C SER A 540 -37.88 28.29 67.65
N ASP A 541 -38.05 29.58 67.32
CA ASP A 541 -38.64 30.58 68.21
C ASP A 541 -40.19 30.66 68.10
N HIS A 542 -40.75 30.24 66.96
CA HIS A 542 -42.18 30.23 66.69
C HIS A 542 -42.63 28.90 66.05
N PRO A 543 -43.33 28.02 66.79
CA PRO A 543 -43.78 26.74 66.24
C PRO A 543 -44.78 26.96 65.10
N ILE A 544 -44.62 26.18 64.03
CA ILE A 544 -45.53 26.20 62.87
C ILE A 544 -46.82 25.47 63.25
N ASN A 545 -47.91 26.23 63.38
CA ASN A 545 -49.23 25.73 63.77
C ASN A 545 -50.22 25.72 62.59
N SER A 546 -49.84 26.28 61.44
CA SER A 546 -50.65 26.33 60.24
C SER A 546 -49.80 26.25 58.96
N LEU A 547 -50.17 25.34 58.06
CA LEU A 547 -49.36 25.01 56.88
C LEU A 547 -50.21 24.86 55.62
N ILE A 548 -49.80 25.52 54.54
CA ILE A 548 -50.34 25.28 53.19
C ILE A 548 -49.51 24.23 52.48
N ILE A 549 -50.17 23.24 51.88
CA ILE A 549 -49.54 22.28 50.96
C ILE A 549 -50.16 22.45 49.58
N SER A 550 -49.32 22.85 48.63
CA SER A 550 -49.69 22.99 47.22
C SER A 550 -48.55 22.47 46.34
N SER A 551 -48.73 22.45 45.03
CA SER A 551 -47.77 21.94 44.06
C SER A 551 -47.57 22.90 42.89
N ALA A 552 -46.53 22.67 42.09
CA ALA A 552 -46.33 23.45 40.87
C ALA A 552 -47.40 23.09 39.83
N LEU A 553 -47.59 21.80 39.57
CA LEU A 553 -48.53 21.30 38.57
C LEU A 553 -49.57 20.32 39.16
N PRO A 554 -50.70 20.10 38.45
CA PRO A 554 -51.67 19.08 38.84
C PRO A 554 -51.05 17.68 38.86
N GLY A 555 -51.25 16.96 39.96
CA GLY A 555 -50.83 15.57 40.08
C GLY A 555 -49.37 15.36 40.53
N ASP A 556 -48.75 16.38 41.15
CA ASP A 556 -47.45 16.27 41.82
C ASP A 556 -47.54 15.54 43.17
N GLY A 557 -48.76 15.35 43.70
CA GLY A 557 -49.02 14.57 44.91
C GLY A 557 -49.28 15.39 46.18
N LYS A 558 -49.53 16.70 46.07
CA LYS A 558 -49.86 17.59 47.19
C LYS A 558 -50.86 17.04 48.21
N SER A 559 -52.01 16.52 47.76
CA SER A 559 -53.06 15.98 48.63
C SER A 559 -52.62 14.72 49.37
N THR A 560 -51.81 13.89 48.72
CA THR A 560 -51.21 12.70 49.32
C THR A 560 -50.21 13.09 50.41
N VAL A 561 -49.32 14.05 50.11
CA VAL A 561 -48.36 14.59 51.09
C VAL A 561 -49.10 15.24 52.26
N ALA A 562 -50.15 16.03 52.00
CA ALA A 562 -50.93 16.69 53.04
C ALA A 562 -51.62 15.70 53.98
N PHE A 563 -52.29 14.70 53.42
CA PHE A 563 -52.96 13.66 54.19
C PHE A 563 -51.99 12.86 55.05
N GLN A 564 -50.85 12.46 54.48
CA GLN A 564 -49.88 11.64 55.20
C GLN A 564 -49.06 12.44 56.21
N LEU A 565 -48.73 13.70 55.92
CA LEU A 565 -48.11 14.59 56.89
C LEU A 565 -49.02 14.82 58.09
N ALA A 566 -50.34 14.95 57.87
CA ALA A 566 -51.31 15.05 58.95
C ALA A 566 -51.33 13.78 59.82
N GLN A 567 -51.32 12.60 59.20
CA GLN A 567 -51.22 11.32 59.94
C GLN A 567 -49.94 11.22 60.78
N ILE A 568 -48.81 11.67 60.24
CA ILE A 568 -47.51 11.66 60.93
C ILE A 568 -47.52 12.62 62.12
N ALA A 569 -47.98 13.84 61.92
CA ALA A 569 -48.09 14.84 62.99
C ALA A 569 -49.02 14.36 64.12
N THR A 570 -50.12 13.69 63.77
CA THR A 570 -51.02 13.05 64.74
C THR A 570 -50.36 11.89 65.47
N ALA A 571 -49.62 11.03 64.77
CA ALA A 571 -48.86 9.94 65.38
C ALA A 571 -47.77 10.45 66.34
N MET A 572 -47.26 11.66 66.13
CA MET A 572 -46.35 12.38 67.02
C MET A 572 -47.07 13.15 68.15
N GLY A 573 -48.36 12.91 68.34
CA GLY A 573 -49.14 13.39 69.49
C GLY A 573 -49.79 14.77 69.33
N LYS A 574 -49.73 15.40 68.14
CA LYS A 574 -50.41 16.68 67.89
C LYS A 574 -51.90 16.48 67.61
N ARG A 575 -52.72 17.44 68.03
CA ARG A 575 -54.12 17.57 67.57
C ARG A 575 -54.11 18.27 66.22
N VAL A 576 -54.39 17.53 65.16
CA VAL A 576 -54.23 18.01 63.78
C VAL A 576 -55.59 18.18 63.13
N LEU A 577 -55.77 19.28 62.40
CA LEU A 577 -56.87 19.49 61.48
C LEU A 577 -56.36 19.51 60.04
N LEU A 578 -56.85 18.59 59.21
CA LEU A 578 -56.61 18.62 57.76
C LEU A 578 -57.84 19.21 57.06
N VAL A 579 -57.62 20.29 56.32
CA VAL A 579 -58.66 21.02 55.58
C VAL A 579 -58.43 20.85 54.08
N ASP A 580 -59.40 20.27 53.39
CA ASP A 580 -59.42 20.20 51.92
C ASP A 580 -59.89 21.55 51.36
N ALA A 581 -58.94 22.47 51.18
CA ALA A 581 -59.16 23.79 50.58
C ALA A 581 -59.04 23.76 49.04
N ASP A 582 -58.87 22.59 48.43
CA ASP A 582 -58.99 22.39 46.99
C ASP A 582 -60.46 22.21 46.59
N LEU A 583 -61.16 23.34 46.64
CA LEU A 583 -62.57 23.42 46.26
C LEU A 583 -62.82 23.19 44.77
N ARG A 584 -61.75 23.08 43.95
CA ARG A 584 -61.83 22.87 42.49
C ARG A 584 -61.78 21.39 42.15
N ARG A 585 -60.86 20.65 42.74
CA ARG A 585 -60.65 19.21 42.48
C ARG A 585 -60.39 18.45 43.80
N PRO A 586 -61.38 18.35 44.69
CA PRO A 586 -61.15 17.82 46.04
C PRO A 586 -60.71 16.36 46.04
N GLN A 587 -59.69 16.05 46.84
CA GLN A 587 -59.07 14.72 46.88
C GLN A 587 -59.09 14.09 48.28
N ILE A 588 -59.19 14.88 49.35
CA ILE A 588 -58.99 14.37 50.71
C ILE A 588 -60.11 13.42 51.13
N HIS A 589 -61.34 13.68 50.70
CA HIS A 589 -62.47 12.79 50.98
C HIS A 589 -62.27 11.37 50.41
N TYR A 590 -61.63 11.24 49.24
CA TYR A 590 -61.24 9.93 48.70
C TYR A 590 -60.08 9.28 49.47
N LEU A 591 -59.12 10.07 49.97
CA LEU A 591 -57.99 9.56 50.74
C LEU A 591 -58.38 9.13 52.17
N SER A 592 -59.42 9.76 52.72
CA SER A 592 -59.92 9.54 54.09
C SER A 592 -61.14 8.63 54.17
N ASP A 593 -61.69 8.18 53.04
CA ASP A 593 -62.94 7.41 52.94
C ASP A 593 -64.13 8.10 53.64
N LEU A 594 -64.24 9.43 53.46
CA LEU A 594 -65.30 10.27 54.01
C LEU A 594 -66.24 10.75 52.89
N ASN A 595 -67.52 10.96 53.22
CA ASN A 595 -68.42 11.62 52.28
C ASN A 595 -68.11 13.13 52.15
N ASN A 596 -68.36 13.69 50.96
CA ASN A 596 -68.10 15.10 50.64
C ASN A 596 -69.40 15.91 50.48
N LEU A 597 -70.48 15.50 51.17
CA LEU A 597 -71.79 16.15 51.08
C LEU A 597 -71.79 17.53 51.77
N TRP A 598 -71.06 17.63 52.88
CA TRP A 598 -70.89 18.84 53.67
C TRP A 598 -69.40 19.01 53.96
N GLY A 599 -68.88 20.23 53.78
CA GLY A 599 -67.46 20.51 53.93
C GLY A 599 -67.17 22.00 54.03
N LEU A 600 -65.93 22.41 53.72
CA LEU A 600 -65.45 23.78 53.83
C LEU A 600 -66.33 24.79 53.06
N SER A 601 -66.69 24.46 51.81
CA SER A 601 -67.58 25.27 50.98
C SER A 601 -68.95 25.50 51.63
N SER A 602 -69.54 24.43 52.18
CA SER A 602 -70.81 24.48 52.90
C SER A 602 -70.68 25.31 54.17
N LEU A 603 -69.60 25.12 54.92
CA LEU A 603 -69.35 25.79 56.19
C LEU A 603 -69.19 27.30 56.00
N ILE A 604 -68.57 27.74 54.91
CA ILE A 604 -68.44 29.16 54.57
C ILE A 604 -69.76 29.69 54.01
N SER A 605 -70.46 28.93 53.15
CA SER A 605 -71.70 29.39 52.50
C SER A 605 -72.94 29.38 53.42
N THR A 606 -72.94 28.59 54.49
CA THR A 606 -74.09 28.39 55.39
C THR A 606 -73.72 28.65 56.85
N ASN A 607 -74.65 29.06 57.72
CA ASN A 607 -74.37 29.31 59.14
C ASN A 607 -74.30 28.03 60.01
N MET A 608 -73.78 26.93 59.46
CA MET A 608 -73.58 25.70 60.22
C MET A 608 -72.43 25.86 61.23
N PRO A 609 -72.57 25.32 62.45
CA PRO A 609 -71.49 25.31 63.43
C PRO A 609 -70.33 24.41 62.95
N PRO A 610 -69.06 24.80 63.11
CA PRO A 610 -67.91 24.04 62.61
C PRO A 610 -67.85 22.58 63.08
N GLU A 611 -68.35 22.31 64.29
CA GLU A 611 -68.35 21.00 64.94
C GLU A 611 -69.17 19.95 64.16
N GLN A 612 -70.14 20.37 63.34
CA GLN A 612 -70.96 19.46 62.52
C GLN A 612 -70.23 18.97 61.26
N VAL A 613 -69.21 19.71 60.81
CA VAL A 613 -68.47 19.41 59.57
C VAL A 613 -67.11 18.80 59.87
N ILE A 614 -66.51 19.14 61.01
CA ILE A 614 -65.26 18.55 61.49
C ILE A 614 -65.49 17.08 61.83
N ARG A 615 -64.83 16.17 61.10
CA ARG A 615 -64.92 14.71 61.34
C ARG A 615 -63.62 14.17 61.89
N LYS A 616 -63.69 13.44 63.01
CA LYS A 616 -62.54 12.71 63.54
C LYS A 616 -62.32 11.44 62.71
N MET A 617 -61.06 11.13 62.43
CA MET A 617 -60.72 9.93 61.68
C MET A 617 -60.89 8.69 62.58
N PRO A 618 -61.62 7.64 62.17
CA PRO A 618 -61.89 6.46 63.01
C PRO A 618 -60.61 5.75 63.49
N THR A 619 -59.56 5.80 62.68
CA THR A 619 -58.27 5.14 62.94
C THR A 619 -57.30 6.00 63.75
N MET A 620 -57.53 7.31 63.89
CA MET A 620 -56.68 8.23 64.64
C MET A 620 -57.51 9.33 65.31
N SER A 621 -57.74 9.22 66.62
CA SER A 621 -58.65 10.10 67.39
C SER A 621 -58.24 11.57 67.43
N ASN A 622 -56.94 11.85 67.26
CA ASN A 622 -56.36 13.20 67.27
C ASN A 622 -56.23 13.84 65.87
N LEU A 623 -56.66 13.13 64.80
CA LEU A 623 -56.76 13.69 63.45
C LEU A 623 -58.21 14.04 63.14
N SER A 624 -58.45 15.31 62.85
CA SER A 624 -59.73 15.81 62.37
C SER A 624 -59.62 16.25 60.92
N ILE A 625 -60.67 16.04 60.14
CA ILE A 625 -60.71 16.33 58.70
C ILE A 625 -61.94 17.17 58.39
N ILE A 626 -61.73 18.24 57.61
CA ILE A 626 -62.79 18.96 56.90
C ILE A 626 -62.60 18.68 55.41
N THR A 627 -63.57 18.01 54.81
CA THR A 627 -63.61 17.81 53.35
C THR A 627 -64.01 19.13 52.66
N SER A 628 -63.83 19.23 51.35
CA SER A 628 -64.12 20.47 50.61
C SER A 628 -65.60 20.86 50.58
N GLY A 629 -66.50 19.88 50.68
CA GLY A 629 -67.92 20.01 50.36
C GLY A 629 -68.18 20.08 48.84
N PRO A 630 -69.42 20.39 48.43
CA PRO A 630 -69.78 20.57 47.03
C PRO A 630 -68.94 21.67 46.37
N VAL A 631 -68.50 21.45 45.13
CA VAL A 631 -67.69 22.42 44.38
C VAL A 631 -68.49 23.73 44.20
N PRO A 632 -68.04 24.86 44.75
CA PRO A 632 -68.75 26.13 44.65
C PRO A 632 -68.55 26.79 43.28
N PRO A 633 -69.44 27.70 42.84
CA PRO A 633 -69.30 28.39 41.56
C PRO A 633 -68.07 29.31 41.48
N ASP A 634 -67.66 29.90 42.61
CA ASP A 634 -66.43 30.71 42.71
C ASP A 634 -65.62 30.34 43.97
N PRO A 635 -64.69 29.38 43.86
CA PRO A 635 -63.78 28.98 44.93
C PRO A 635 -62.95 30.13 45.53
N ALA A 636 -62.43 31.01 44.69
CA ALA A 636 -61.46 32.02 45.12
C ALA A 636 -62.12 33.09 46.00
N ARG A 637 -63.31 33.54 45.61
CA ARG A 637 -64.11 34.48 46.40
C ARG A 637 -64.55 33.89 47.75
N LEU A 638 -64.84 32.59 47.77
CA LEU A 638 -65.26 31.91 48.98
C LEU A 638 -64.09 31.81 49.98
N LEU A 639 -62.88 31.50 49.51
CA LEU A 639 -61.66 31.46 50.33
C LEU A 639 -61.19 32.84 50.83
N SER A 640 -61.46 33.92 50.09
CA SER A 640 -61.11 35.30 50.51
C SER A 640 -62.13 35.96 51.43
N SER A 641 -63.26 35.29 51.71
CA SER A 641 -64.33 35.82 52.55
C SER A 641 -63.89 36.03 54.00
N ASP A 642 -64.48 37.03 54.68
CA ASP A 642 -64.19 37.27 56.10
C ASP A 642 -64.57 36.07 56.97
N LYS A 643 -65.58 35.30 56.56
CA LYS A 643 -65.96 34.08 57.27
C LYS A 643 -64.85 33.04 57.25
N MET A 644 -64.15 32.85 56.12
CA MET A 644 -62.97 31.99 56.08
C MET A 644 -61.89 32.45 57.05
N LYS A 645 -61.63 33.77 57.14
CA LYS A 645 -60.67 34.33 58.11
C LYS A 645 -61.03 34.00 59.56
N HIS A 646 -62.30 34.16 59.93
CA HIS A 646 -62.79 33.82 61.27
C HIS A 646 -62.66 32.32 61.56
N LEU A 647 -62.90 31.47 60.55
CA LEU A 647 -62.76 30.03 60.68
C LEU A 647 -61.31 29.60 60.85
N MET A 648 -60.38 30.19 60.09
CA MET A 648 -58.95 29.93 60.26
C MET A 648 -58.48 30.34 61.66
N ALA A 649 -58.95 31.49 62.17
CA ALA A 649 -58.66 31.92 63.54
C ALA A 649 -59.24 30.97 64.59
N TYR A 650 -60.44 30.43 64.37
CA TYR A 650 -61.03 29.39 65.21
C TYR A 650 -60.20 28.09 65.15
N PHE A 651 -59.84 27.61 63.96
CA PHE A 651 -59.03 26.39 63.80
C PHE A 651 -57.67 26.51 64.48
N HIS A 652 -57.00 27.65 64.35
CA HIS A 652 -55.71 27.92 64.98
C HIS A 652 -55.76 27.90 66.51
N ARG A 653 -56.91 28.26 67.13
CA ARG A 653 -57.10 28.18 68.59
C ARG A 653 -57.44 26.77 69.08
N THR A 654 -58.11 25.97 68.24
CA THR A 654 -58.63 24.65 68.63
C THR A 654 -57.63 23.53 68.40
N PHE A 655 -56.78 23.62 67.38
CA PHE A 655 -55.83 22.58 66.97
C PHE A 655 -54.38 23.02 67.12
N ASP A 656 -53.49 22.07 67.36
CA ASP A 656 -52.05 22.34 67.49
C ASP A 656 -51.38 22.51 66.11
N LEU A 657 -51.97 21.92 65.06
CA LEU A 657 -51.53 22.06 63.68
C LEU A 657 -52.72 22.01 62.72
N VAL A 658 -52.82 22.97 61.81
CA VAL A 658 -53.81 23.00 60.73
C VAL A 658 -53.13 22.91 59.37
N ILE A 659 -53.42 21.87 58.60
CA ILE A 659 -52.87 21.65 57.26
C ILE A 659 -53.95 21.93 56.21
N TYR A 660 -53.68 22.83 55.27
CA TYR A 660 -54.57 23.17 54.17
C TYR A 660 -54.04 22.54 52.87
N ASP A 661 -54.78 21.60 52.28
CA ASP A 661 -54.54 21.12 50.90
C ASP A 661 -55.16 22.11 49.91
N VAL A 662 -54.34 22.70 49.05
CA VAL A 662 -54.70 23.83 48.18
C VAL A 662 -54.37 23.49 46.73
N PRO A 663 -55.12 23.95 45.71
CA PRO A 663 -54.84 23.60 44.32
C PRO A 663 -53.45 24.07 43.86
N PRO A 664 -52.91 23.53 42.75
CA PRO A 664 -51.59 23.87 42.24
C PRO A 664 -51.42 25.37 41.97
N MET A 665 -50.19 25.88 42.09
CA MET A 665 -49.91 27.31 42.01
C MET A 665 -50.01 27.91 40.62
N VAL A 666 -49.64 27.13 39.58
CA VAL A 666 -49.60 27.65 38.21
C VAL A 666 -51.01 27.96 37.74
N GLY A 667 -51.28 29.25 37.49
CA GLY A 667 -52.54 29.74 36.94
C GLY A 667 -53.68 29.92 37.95
N LEU A 668 -53.45 29.71 39.25
CA LEU A 668 -54.49 29.81 40.29
C LEU A 668 -54.05 30.72 41.46
N VAL A 669 -55.02 31.32 42.15
CA VAL A 669 -54.79 32.32 43.22
C VAL A 669 -55.18 31.83 44.61
N ASP A 670 -55.75 30.62 44.70
CA ASP A 670 -56.38 30.07 45.90
C ASP A 670 -55.41 30.00 47.10
N ALA A 671 -54.14 29.61 46.88
CA ALA A 671 -53.11 29.61 47.91
C ALA A 671 -52.78 31.01 48.44
N ARG A 672 -52.81 32.03 47.56
CA ARG A 672 -52.54 33.42 47.93
C ARG A 672 -53.61 33.98 48.87
N MET A 673 -54.84 33.47 48.80
CA MET A 673 -55.93 33.92 49.66
C MET A 673 -55.77 33.42 51.10
N LEU A 674 -55.17 32.24 51.28
CA LEU A 674 -54.96 31.63 52.60
C LEU A 674 -53.61 31.99 53.23
N ALA A 675 -52.59 32.25 52.39
CA ALA A 675 -51.22 32.49 52.84
C ALA A 675 -51.05 33.54 53.96
N PRO A 676 -51.75 34.70 53.97
CA PRO A 676 -51.59 35.70 55.03
C PRO A 676 -52.04 35.24 56.42
N TYR A 677 -52.84 34.17 56.49
CA TYR A 677 -53.41 33.62 57.72
C TYR A 677 -52.79 32.26 58.09
N THR A 678 -51.63 31.93 57.50
CA THR A 678 -50.89 30.70 57.75
C THR A 678 -49.41 30.99 57.98
N ASP A 679 -48.72 30.13 58.73
CA ASP A 679 -47.31 30.36 59.09
C ASP A 679 -46.35 30.09 57.91
N GLY A 680 -46.76 29.24 56.97
CA GLY A 680 -45.99 29.04 55.74
C GLY A 680 -46.57 28.01 54.78
N MET A 681 -45.89 27.86 53.64
CA MET A 681 -46.28 26.98 52.55
C MET A 681 -45.17 25.99 52.20
N VAL A 682 -45.55 24.74 51.94
CA VAL A 682 -44.69 23.70 51.37
C VAL A 682 -45.11 23.44 49.92
N LEU A 683 -44.14 23.51 49.01
CA LEU A 683 -44.36 23.27 47.59
C LEU A 683 -43.94 21.82 47.23
N VAL A 684 -44.88 21.02 46.75
CA VAL A 684 -44.63 19.65 46.30
C VAL A 684 -44.28 19.63 44.82
N VAL A 685 -43.16 19.01 44.47
CA VAL A 685 -42.69 18.84 43.09
C VAL A 685 -42.46 17.36 42.82
N ARG A 686 -42.98 16.83 41.72
CA ARG A 686 -42.83 15.42 41.37
C ARG A 686 -41.73 15.19 40.35
N LEU A 687 -40.74 14.37 40.72
CA LEU A 687 -39.66 13.93 39.83
C LEU A 687 -40.21 13.06 38.68
N ASP A 688 -39.54 13.13 37.52
CA ASP A 688 -39.92 12.45 36.27
C ASP A 688 -41.31 12.82 35.72
N LYS A 689 -41.95 13.89 36.24
CA LYS A 689 -43.29 14.32 35.82
C LYS A 689 -43.46 15.83 35.74
N THR A 690 -42.89 16.58 36.67
CA THR A 690 -43.03 18.04 36.67
C THR A 690 -42.12 18.63 35.61
N ASP A 691 -42.70 19.31 34.63
CA ASP A 691 -41.94 20.04 33.61
C ASP A 691 -41.19 21.22 34.22
N LYS A 692 -39.95 21.43 33.76
CA LYS A 692 -39.07 22.52 34.20
C LYS A 692 -39.74 23.89 34.03
N SER A 693 -40.42 24.09 32.91
CA SER A 693 -41.17 25.32 32.61
C SER A 693 -42.31 25.58 33.61
N GLY A 694 -43.07 24.54 33.98
CA GLY A 694 -44.17 24.67 34.94
C GLY A 694 -43.68 25.04 36.34
N LEU A 695 -42.54 24.48 36.76
CA LEU A 695 -41.94 24.83 38.05
C LEU A 695 -41.35 26.24 38.07
N MET A 696 -40.74 26.70 36.96
CA MET A 696 -40.30 28.09 36.81
C MET A 696 -41.49 29.06 36.90
N GLN A 697 -42.61 28.76 36.23
CA GLN A 697 -43.85 29.55 36.33
C GLN A 697 -44.41 29.60 37.77
N ALA A 698 -44.32 28.48 38.51
CA ALA A 698 -44.70 28.44 39.92
C ALA A 698 -43.79 29.35 40.76
N GLN A 699 -42.48 29.34 40.54
CA GLN A 699 -41.55 30.25 41.22
C GLN A 699 -41.81 31.72 40.89
N ASP A 700 -42.05 32.05 39.62
CA ASP A 700 -42.39 33.42 39.24
C ASP A 700 -43.71 33.87 39.87
N SER A 701 -44.68 32.96 39.98
CA SER A 701 -45.93 33.22 40.71
C SER A 701 -45.72 33.46 42.21
N LEU A 702 -44.67 32.90 42.82
CA LEU A 702 -44.28 33.14 44.21
C LEU A 702 -43.49 34.44 44.39
N LYS A 703 -42.77 34.92 43.36
CA LYS A 703 -42.07 36.22 43.43
C LYS A 703 -43.06 37.40 43.44
N ILE A 704 -44.20 37.26 42.78
CA ILE A 704 -45.20 38.33 42.61
C ILE A 704 -46.00 38.59 43.90
N SER A 705 -46.06 37.64 44.84
CA SER A 705 -46.80 37.77 46.10
C SER A 705 -46.00 37.11 47.23
N PRO A 706 -45.70 37.80 48.36
CA PRO A 706 -44.86 37.26 49.42
C PRO A 706 -45.60 36.19 50.24
N ILE A 707 -45.69 34.98 49.69
CA ILE A 707 -46.03 33.77 50.46
C ILE A 707 -44.75 33.30 51.12
N ASN A 708 -44.77 33.05 52.43
CA ASN A 708 -43.65 32.44 53.12
C ASN A 708 -43.52 30.96 52.71
N VAL A 709 -42.73 30.68 51.67
CA VAL A 709 -42.48 29.31 51.22
C VAL A 709 -41.35 28.71 52.05
N LEU A 710 -41.73 27.79 52.92
CA LEU A 710 -40.83 27.08 53.82
C LEU A 710 -39.83 26.20 53.07
N GLY A 711 -40.23 25.68 51.91
CA GLY A 711 -39.37 24.92 51.02
C GLY A 711 -40.11 23.91 50.14
N ILE A 712 -39.34 23.03 49.51
CA ILE A 712 -39.81 22.08 48.50
C ILE A 712 -39.78 20.64 49.02
N VAL A 713 -40.80 19.87 48.67
CA VAL A 713 -40.82 18.41 48.83
C VAL A 713 -40.67 17.77 47.46
N ALA A 714 -39.55 17.06 47.26
CA ALA A 714 -39.30 16.28 46.06
C ALA A 714 -40.02 14.93 46.16
N ASN A 715 -41.16 14.79 45.48
CA ASN A 715 -41.98 13.59 45.49
C ASN A 715 -41.62 12.65 44.33
N GLY A 716 -41.63 11.34 44.58
CA GLY A 716 -41.45 10.33 43.54
C GLY A 716 -39.98 10.02 43.21
N ASP A 717 -39.04 10.24 44.13
CA ASP A 717 -37.64 9.87 43.90
C ASP A 717 -37.48 8.36 43.73
N GLN A 718 -36.79 7.97 42.65
CA GLN A 718 -36.47 6.58 42.32
C GLN A 718 -35.06 6.19 42.74
N THR A 719 -34.19 7.15 43.08
CA THR A 719 -32.76 6.93 43.31
C THR A 719 -32.44 6.46 44.73
N GLN A 720 -33.07 7.04 45.77
CA GLN A 720 -32.87 6.62 47.15
C GLN A 720 -33.24 5.14 47.40
N TYR A 721 -34.13 4.54 46.61
CA TYR A 721 -34.49 3.11 46.74
C TYR A 721 -33.31 2.16 46.49
N LYS A 722 -32.38 2.50 45.58
CA LYS A 722 -31.25 1.62 45.22
C LYS A 722 -30.09 1.67 46.21
N ALA A 723 -29.75 2.85 46.74
CA ALA A 723 -28.64 3.01 47.68
C ALA A 723 -28.89 2.30 49.04
N TYR A 724 -30.15 2.32 49.51
CA TYR A 724 -30.55 1.75 50.79
C TYR A 724 -30.74 0.23 50.74
N LYS A 725 -31.23 -0.31 49.60
CA LYS A 725 -31.27 -1.76 49.34
C LYS A 725 -29.86 -2.35 49.45
N ASN A 726 -28.85 -1.70 48.89
CA ASN A 726 -27.47 -2.18 48.96
C ASN A 726 -26.91 -2.20 50.38
N TYR A 727 -27.26 -1.23 51.23
CA TYR A 727 -26.81 -1.18 52.62
C TYR A 727 -27.37 -2.32 53.48
N TYR A 728 -28.68 -2.59 53.39
CA TYR A 728 -29.30 -3.68 54.17
C TYR A 728 -29.04 -5.08 53.60
N THR A 729 -28.86 -5.20 52.27
CA THR A 729 -28.45 -6.49 51.67
C THR A 729 -27.04 -6.88 52.15
N TYR A 730 -26.18 -5.91 52.46
CA TYR A 730 -24.86 -6.11 53.07
C TYR A 730 -24.94 -6.43 54.58
N ALA A 731 -25.92 -5.87 55.29
CA ALA A 731 -26.14 -6.15 56.70
C ALA A 731 -26.76 -7.54 56.95
N SER A 732 -27.67 -7.99 56.08
CA SER A 732 -28.29 -9.32 56.16
C SER A 732 -27.41 -10.46 55.66
N SER A 733 -26.31 -10.17 54.96
CA SER A 733 -25.33 -11.19 54.51
C SER A 733 -24.23 -11.46 55.56
N ARG A 734 -24.30 -10.81 56.74
CA ARG A 734 -23.35 -10.99 57.85
C ARG A 734 -23.99 -11.49 59.15
N SER A 735 -25.29 -11.82 59.13
CA SER A 735 -25.99 -12.45 60.25
C SER A 735 -26.16 -13.95 60.03
#